data_AF-A0A1H3L842-F1
#
_entry.id   AF-A0A1H3L842-F1
#
_cell.length_a   1.000
_cell.length_b   1.000
_cell.length_c   1.000
_cell.angle_alpha   90.00
_cell.angle_beta   90.00
_cell.angle_gamma   90.00
#
_symmetry.space_group_name_H-M   'P 1'
#
loop_
_entity.id
_entity.type
_entity.pdbx_description
1 polymer ?
#
loop_
_entity_poly.entity_id
_entity_poly.type
_entity_poly.pdbx_seq_one_letter_code
_entity_poly.pdbx_strand_id
1 'polypeptide(L)'
;MLQRTAPSNINRLRAHYRWQKLHCVIALQRQKVSIRAQSSCLRPGRPADAHMGNYMDKNTSRLWAAVVLAFASAGTAQAQVVISQAYGGGGNSGAPVKSDYIELHNNGATAVDLTGWSVQYASVTGTSWQVTTLNGSIAPGGYHLVKQGDGAGTQPALPTPDSVGAINMSGSNFKVALVNNIVALSGACPAGTIDLLGVGPTANCAEANAPTAVVSNATSAMRNDKGCVDTNNNAADFSIATITATSPRNSAAPAYVCGGVGPVLPALTVADISADEGNSGTTVFTFTVSLSQPAGAGGVSWKASTVDGTATAGSDYVAVSDLAGTIAAGQSSATISVSVNGDTVSEPNETFKLRVQDISGATPAAPGVVEATATIVNDDVTVVAIHDIQGNGAKSPLENQIVTTEGVVTARKSNGFYIQTTDAEADADPMTSEGLYVFTSSAPTAAAAIGNRVRVTGTVAEYIPAADPGQLPLTELTFASYSQIGTAPLPVPVVLPVVQPTSPLDALEPYEGMRVAIQSFKVTAPNQANSVNETNFTSTNRSFFYGVIGDVPRPFREAGIQPGTNPPAGTIPPIPRWDGNPELMVVNSDAIGGSKLEFAAGTVITGLVGPLDYSFRRYTLLIEPGAALNVTPAPQPRPSVETVDPNAVSVAGYNMQRLFDTVDDPNIKEPLPTAEAYARRKQKASIGIRDYLKTPDILGAVEIENLSTLQDLAAKINADAVANGQPNPNYVAYLEEGNDPGGIDVGYLIKTAEVLPGKPRVEVLAVTQIGKDTTWVQPDGNSDELNDRPPLVLEAVVHYADGRAFPLTAVVVHNRSLGSADKTDGEGLRVRMKRQRQAEFLATYLNQRQTQNPATRLIVLGDFNAFEFNDGLTDVMGTVIGAPSPDDATAVPGDGADLVEPNLINLASTIDPMERYSYSFDGHAQSLDHTLVNEEMVVATSSIKFTHARINADYLEANRADANSPTRMSDHDPMVTYLVPREIADLGVTAAATAASVQVGQSIGYTAVATNHGPGRADAVGVGFALDAELPSLSVTKPAEWTCDAPQIASGKTSVACRTGALANAASANFALSANATADLAGKTVKLAVSGETTSQDTVAGNNAAEASVAVIAQDDGTAVLLNGKAVDLDGAAGEAKTFRLEIPAGARGLRIITQGGTGDVSLYAKRGARPSATDYDLRSIRSGNNEAVFSTVPQAGTWYVTVQGGATAFARVLLLANFSP
;
A
#
# COMPACT_ATOMS: atom_id res chain seq x y z
N MET A 1 -32.80 -24.43 7.95
CA MET A 1 -33.12 -24.97 9.30
C MET A 1 -31.82 -25.21 10.06
N LEU A 2 -31.88 -25.43 11.39
CA LEU A 2 -30.75 -25.64 12.29
C LEU A 2 -29.73 -24.48 12.35
N GLN A 3 -30.10 -23.44 13.11
CA GLN A 3 -29.11 -22.50 13.67
C GLN A 3 -28.19 -23.25 14.65
N ARG A 4 -26.89 -22.95 14.61
CA ARG A 4 -25.99 -23.15 15.76
C ARG A 4 -25.61 -21.78 16.31
N THR A 5 -26.10 -21.44 17.49
CA THR A 5 -25.70 -20.23 18.21
C THR A 5 -24.27 -20.38 18.71
N ALA A 6 -23.33 -19.59 18.16
CA ALA A 6 -21.99 -19.46 18.72
C ALA A 6 -22.05 -18.70 20.07
N PRO A 7 -21.23 -19.06 21.07
CA PRO A 7 -21.06 -18.24 22.27
C PRO A 7 -20.35 -16.92 21.92
N SER A 8 -20.66 -15.84 22.63
CA SER A 8 -20.11 -14.51 22.36
C SER A 8 -18.60 -14.41 22.59
N ASN A 9 -17.92 -13.54 21.83
CA ASN A 9 -16.46 -13.36 21.86
C ASN A 9 -15.89 -13.05 23.26
N ILE A 10 -16.68 -12.40 24.12
CA ILE A 10 -16.36 -12.16 25.54
C ILE A 10 -16.02 -13.46 26.30
N ASN A 11 -16.62 -14.60 25.95
CA ASN A 11 -16.30 -15.88 26.59
C ASN A 11 -14.95 -16.46 26.13
N ARG A 12 -14.39 -16.05 24.97
CA ARG A 12 -13.00 -16.38 24.58
C ARG A 12 -12.00 -15.60 25.41
N LEU A 13 -12.20 -14.29 25.56
CA LEU A 13 -11.38 -13.44 26.44
C LEU A 13 -11.38 -14.01 27.88
N ARG A 14 -12.56 -14.21 28.48
CA ARG A 14 -12.71 -14.78 29.84
C ARG A 14 -12.13 -16.20 29.98
N ALA A 15 -12.13 -17.01 28.91
CA ALA A 15 -11.51 -18.33 28.94
C ALA A 15 -9.99 -18.25 29.03
N HIS A 16 -9.34 -17.31 28.34
CA HIS A 16 -7.88 -17.16 28.37
C HIS A 16 -7.38 -16.84 29.80
N TYR A 17 -8.00 -15.86 30.45
CA TYR A 17 -7.68 -15.50 31.85
C TYR A 17 -7.96 -16.63 32.87
N ARG A 18 -8.97 -17.47 32.64
CA ARG A 18 -9.20 -18.67 33.49
C ARG A 18 -8.12 -19.74 33.34
N TRP A 19 -7.37 -19.78 32.24
CA TRP A 19 -6.26 -20.72 32.03
C TRP A 19 -4.93 -20.20 32.61
N GLN A 20 -4.67 -18.89 32.60
CA GLN A 20 -3.47 -18.31 33.21
C GLN A 20 -3.46 -18.48 34.75
N LYS A 21 -4.57 -18.18 35.44
CA LYS A 21 -4.67 -18.28 36.90
C LYS A 21 -4.57 -19.72 37.46
N LEU A 22 -4.52 -20.76 36.61
CA LEU A 22 -4.35 -22.17 37.02
C LEU A 22 -2.88 -22.67 37.00
N HIS A 23 -1.97 -22.01 36.28
CA HIS A 23 -0.61 -22.52 36.06
C HIS A 23 0.44 -22.15 37.13
N CYS A 24 0.08 -21.34 38.14
CA CYS A 24 1.03 -20.85 39.16
C CYS A 24 1.23 -21.79 40.38
N VAL A 25 0.85 -23.08 40.29
CA VAL A 25 0.93 -24.03 41.43
C VAL A 25 1.70 -25.32 41.14
N ILE A 26 1.93 -25.71 39.88
CA ILE A 26 2.60 -27.00 39.53
C ILE A 26 3.62 -26.83 38.41
N ALA A 27 4.84 -26.37 38.74
CA ALA A 27 5.97 -26.30 37.79
C ALA A 27 7.38 -26.37 38.44
N LEU A 28 7.60 -27.22 39.46
CA LEU A 28 8.92 -27.36 40.11
C LEU A 28 9.34 -28.81 40.40
N GLN A 29 9.84 -29.54 39.37
CA GLN A 29 10.95 -30.51 39.50
C GLN A 29 11.41 -31.14 38.17
N ARG A 30 12.75 -31.26 38.00
CA ARG A 30 13.50 -32.26 37.18
C ARG A 30 13.39 -32.17 35.63
N GLN A 31 14.44 -32.48 34.84
CA GLN A 31 15.89 -32.61 35.12
C GLN A 31 16.71 -32.45 33.81
N LYS A 32 18.01 -32.12 33.93
CA LYS A 32 18.99 -32.10 32.82
C LYS A 32 19.58 -33.49 32.55
N VAL A 33 19.91 -33.79 31.28
CA VAL A 33 21.05 -34.65 30.86
C VAL A 33 21.70 -34.03 29.61
N SER A 34 23.00 -34.28 29.37
CA SER A 34 23.82 -33.74 28.27
C SER A 34 25.03 -34.65 27.98
N ILE A 35 25.56 -34.68 26.73
CA ILE A 35 26.92 -35.09 26.24
C ILE A 35 26.84 -35.24 24.70
N ARG A 36 27.61 -34.54 23.84
CA ARG A 36 29.05 -34.67 23.42
C ARG A 36 29.36 -35.99 22.67
N ALA A 37 30.27 -36.10 21.67
CA ALA A 37 31.11 -35.20 20.83
C ALA A 37 31.46 -35.98 19.51
N GLN A 38 32.33 -35.66 18.53
CA GLN A 38 33.52 -34.81 18.27
C GLN A 38 33.50 -34.35 16.78
N SER A 39 34.27 -33.41 16.20
CA SER A 39 35.49 -32.60 16.53
C SER A 39 36.85 -33.08 15.94
N SER A 40 37.22 -32.57 14.75
CA SER A 40 38.59 -32.53 14.14
C SER A 40 38.73 -31.28 13.24
N CYS A 41 39.72 -30.36 13.28
CA CYS A 41 41.21 -30.38 13.41
C CYS A 41 41.92 -30.58 12.05
N LEU A 42 42.91 -29.80 11.57
CA LEU A 42 43.66 -28.57 11.98
C LEU A 42 43.95 -27.71 10.70
N ARG A 43 44.19 -26.37 10.66
CA ARG A 43 45.29 -25.50 11.18
C ARG A 43 46.73 -25.91 10.78
N PRO A 44 47.71 -24.98 10.62
CA PRO A 44 47.65 -23.53 10.31
C PRO A 44 48.74 -23.04 9.29
N GLY A 45 48.77 -21.73 8.92
CA GLY A 45 49.88 -21.12 8.16
C GLY A 45 49.90 -19.57 8.15
N ARG A 46 51.02 -18.96 8.58
CA ARG A 46 51.37 -17.51 8.64
C ARG A 46 52.85 -17.40 9.06
N PRO A 47 53.57 -16.25 8.95
CA PRO A 47 53.27 -14.97 8.28
C PRO A 47 54.48 -14.52 7.39
N ALA A 48 54.74 -13.20 7.34
CA ALA A 48 55.99 -12.51 6.95
C ALA A 48 56.33 -12.39 5.44
N ASP A 49 57.05 -11.35 4.99
CA ASP A 49 57.07 -9.90 5.35
C ASP A 49 57.95 -9.14 4.33
N ALA A 50 57.73 -7.82 4.17
CA ALA A 50 58.63 -6.79 3.60
C ALA A 50 59.38 -7.07 2.24
N HIS A 51 59.47 -6.13 1.30
CA HIS A 51 60.12 -4.84 1.50
C HIS A 51 59.74 -3.75 0.47
N MET A 52 60.18 -2.53 0.78
CA MET A 52 60.00 -1.28 0.02
C MET A 52 60.63 -1.28 -1.38
N GLY A 53 60.02 -0.52 -2.30
CA GLY A 53 60.59 -0.19 -3.61
C GLY A 53 60.10 1.17 -4.13
N ASN A 54 60.72 2.27 -3.68
CA ASN A 54 60.43 3.60 -4.22
C ASN A 54 60.95 3.72 -5.66
N TYR A 55 60.16 4.31 -6.56
CA TYR A 55 60.70 5.03 -7.73
C TYR A 55 59.88 6.30 -8.04
N MET A 56 60.54 7.44 -7.88
CA MET A 56 60.10 8.75 -8.37
C MET A 56 61.25 9.35 -9.19
N ASP A 57 61.09 9.41 -10.51
CA ASP A 57 61.48 10.51 -11.41
C ASP A 57 61.15 10.06 -12.85
N LYS A 58 60.48 10.87 -13.69
CA LYS A 58 60.85 12.15 -14.33
C LYS A 58 61.87 11.99 -15.47
N ASN A 59 61.65 12.82 -16.49
CA ASN A 59 62.26 12.80 -17.82
C ASN A 59 61.78 11.61 -18.68
N THR A 60 61.31 11.79 -19.91
CA THR A 60 61.47 12.95 -20.81
C THR A 60 60.16 13.61 -21.24
N SER A 61 60.16 14.94 -21.28
CA SER A 61 59.19 15.75 -22.04
C SER A 61 59.69 15.99 -23.47
N ARG A 62 58.80 16.49 -24.34
CA ARG A 62 59.02 17.07 -25.70
C ARG A 62 59.02 16.09 -26.88
N LEU A 63 57.89 16.07 -27.60
CA LEU A 63 57.70 16.57 -28.99
C LEU A 63 56.23 16.25 -29.37
N TRP A 64 55.29 17.19 -29.30
CA TRP A 64 54.93 18.19 -30.33
C TRP A 64 54.54 17.61 -31.71
N ALA A 65 53.33 17.99 -32.15
CA ALA A 65 52.80 17.95 -33.52
C ALA A 65 52.68 16.58 -34.23
N ALA A 66 51.55 15.88 -34.03
CA ALA A 66 51.18 14.70 -34.84
C ALA A 66 49.66 14.51 -35.09
N VAL A 67 48.80 15.51 -34.82
CA VAL A 67 47.34 15.46 -35.17
C VAL A 67 46.94 16.74 -35.91
N VAL A 68 47.66 17.03 -37.00
CA VAL A 68 47.41 18.16 -37.92
C VAL A 68 47.40 17.71 -39.40
N LEU A 69 47.81 16.48 -39.70
CA LEU A 69 47.85 15.92 -41.06
C LEU A 69 46.81 14.79 -41.22
N ALA A 70 45.54 15.18 -41.36
CA ALA A 70 44.46 14.29 -41.83
C ALA A 70 43.39 15.00 -42.71
N PHE A 71 43.44 16.33 -42.84
CA PHE A 71 42.58 17.11 -43.75
C PHE A 71 43.37 18.19 -44.54
N ALA A 72 44.60 17.85 -44.94
CA ALA A 72 45.50 18.72 -45.71
C ALA A 72 45.28 18.64 -47.23
N SER A 73 44.02 18.65 -47.68
CA SER A 73 43.65 18.76 -49.10
C SER A 73 42.21 19.27 -49.31
N ALA A 74 41.68 20.05 -48.36
CA ALA A 74 40.54 20.91 -48.61
C ALA A 74 40.96 22.06 -49.56
N GLY A 75 40.96 21.78 -50.86
CA GLY A 75 40.94 22.83 -51.87
C GLY A 75 39.70 23.69 -51.66
N THR A 76 39.83 25.02 -51.76
CA THR A 76 38.73 25.95 -51.56
C THR A 76 37.63 25.65 -52.57
N ALA A 77 36.50 25.10 -52.10
CA ALA A 77 35.30 24.96 -52.90
C ALA A 77 34.80 26.37 -53.26
N GLN A 78 35.04 26.79 -54.49
CA GLN A 78 34.58 28.06 -55.03
C GLN A 78 33.05 28.05 -55.08
N ALA A 79 32.40 29.18 -54.81
CA ALA A 79 30.95 29.23 -54.91
C ALA A 79 30.52 29.08 -56.38
N GLN A 80 29.50 28.24 -56.66
CA GLN A 80 29.06 28.04 -58.04
C GLN A 80 28.46 29.32 -58.63
N VAL A 81 27.69 30.06 -57.83
CA VAL A 81 27.21 31.40 -58.20
C VAL A 81 27.86 32.40 -57.23
N VAL A 82 28.54 33.40 -57.80
CA VAL A 82 29.28 34.43 -57.08
C VAL A 82 28.72 35.82 -57.37
N ILE A 83 28.97 36.76 -56.48
CA ILE A 83 28.82 38.20 -56.71
C ILE A 83 29.96 38.62 -57.65
N SER A 84 29.64 39.01 -58.88
CA SER A 84 30.62 39.44 -59.89
C SER A 84 30.81 40.95 -59.94
N GLN A 85 29.82 41.74 -59.51
CA GLN A 85 29.94 43.19 -59.40
C GLN A 85 28.97 43.77 -58.36
N ALA A 86 29.37 44.83 -57.65
CA ALA A 86 28.47 45.57 -56.76
C ALA A 86 28.73 47.09 -56.81
N TYR A 87 27.65 47.87 -56.81
CA TYR A 87 27.68 49.31 -56.96
C TYR A 87 26.52 49.99 -56.21
N GLY A 88 26.86 50.93 -55.33
CA GLY A 88 25.91 51.72 -54.53
C GLY A 88 25.94 53.23 -54.79
N GLY A 89 26.41 53.64 -55.96
CA GLY A 89 26.58 55.06 -56.34
C GLY A 89 25.45 55.64 -57.19
N GLY A 90 24.36 54.89 -57.41
CA GLY A 90 23.36 55.14 -58.45
C GLY A 90 22.75 56.53 -58.38
N GLY A 91 22.76 57.24 -59.52
CA GLY A 91 22.10 58.54 -59.67
C GLY A 91 22.62 59.67 -58.78
N ASN A 92 23.73 59.44 -58.05
CA ASN A 92 24.41 60.48 -57.27
C ASN A 92 25.18 61.45 -58.19
N SER A 93 25.69 62.55 -57.62
CA SER A 93 26.58 63.46 -58.34
C SER A 93 27.88 62.73 -58.74
N GLY A 94 28.20 62.76 -60.04
CA GLY A 94 29.30 61.98 -60.62
C GLY A 94 28.98 60.53 -60.99
N ALA A 95 27.74 60.07 -60.80
CA ALA A 95 27.33 58.73 -61.20
C ALA A 95 27.22 58.58 -62.74
N PRO A 96 27.65 57.45 -63.33
CA PRO A 96 27.46 57.13 -64.74
C PRO A 96 26.14 56.40 -65.04
N VAL A 97 25.48 55.80 -64.04
CA VAL A 97 24.19 55.10 -64.15
C VAL A 97 23.22 55.55 -63.05
N LYS A 98 21.91 55.43 -63.28
CA LYS A 98 20.86 55.95 -62.38
C LYS A 98 20.62 55.10 -61.13
N SER A 99 20.90 53.81 -61.20
CA SER A 99 20.50 52.84 -60.18
C SER A 99 21.71 52.16 -59.54
N ASP A 100 21.56 51.85 -58.25
CA ASP A 100 22.40 50.87 -57.56
C ASP A 100 22.16 49.48 -58.17
N TYR A 101 23.14 48.58 -58.06
CA TYR A 101 22.99 47.20 -58.52
C TYR A 101 23.96 46.20 -57.89
N ILE A 102 23.59 44.94 -57.98
CA ILE A 102 24.40 43.76 -57.70
C ILE A 102 24.33 42.87 -58.95
N GLU A 103 25.46 42.36 -59.39
CA GLU A 103 25.59 41.45 -60.53
C GLU A 103 26.12 40.10 -60.02
N LEU A 104 25.54 39.00 -60.50
CA LEU A 104 26.00 37.64 -60.20
C LEU A 104 26.57 36.96 -61.45
N HIS A 105 27.47 36.00 -61.25
CA HIS A 105 28.07 35.15 -62.29
C HIS A 105 28.06 33.69 -61.85
N ASN A 106 27.93 32.76 -62.80
CA ASN A 106 27.97 31.32 -62.54
C ASN A 106 29.32 30.75 -62.99
N ASN A 107 30.21 30.49 -62.02
CA ASN A 107 31.53 29.93 -62.24
C ASN A 107 31.49 28.42 -62.55
N GLY A 108 30.36 27.74 -62.31
CA GLY A 108 30.20 26.31 -62.51
C GLY A 108 29.76 25.90 -63.92
N ALA A 109 29.86 24.59 -64.19
CA ALA A 109 29.53 23.98 -65.48
C ALA A 109 28.03 23.69 -65.69
N THR A 110 27.18 23.87 -64.67
CA THR A 110 25.73 23.62 -64.73
C THR A 110 24.93 24.90 -64.51
N ALA A 111 23.70 24.97 -65.02
CA ALA A 111 22.80 26.09 -64.75
C ALA A 111 22.26 26.01 -63.31
N VAL A 112 22.08 27.16 -62.66
CA VAL A 112 21.56 27.25 -61.29
C VAL A 112 20.23 28.02 -61.29
N ASP A 113 19.19 27.44 -60.70
CA ASP A 113 17.93 28.13 -60.41
C ASP A 113 18.10 29.00 -59.16
N LEU A 114 17.75 30.28 -59.28
CA LEU A 114 17.81 31.29 -58.22
C LEU A 114 16.44 31.51 -57.56
N THR A 115 15.42 30.73 -57.93
CA THR A 115 14.08 30.81 -57.35
C THR A 115 14.12 30.53 -55.85
N GLY A 116 13.67 31.51 -55.06
CA GLY A 116 13.73 31.45 -53.59
C GLY A 116 15.07 31.88 -52.98
N TRP A 117 16.07 32.22 -53.78
CA TRP A 117 17.32 32.81 -53.29
C TRP A 117 17.14 34.33 -53.05
N SER A 118 18.12 34.96 -52.40
CA SER A 118 18.18 36.42 -52.27
C SER A 118 19.60 36.97 -52.34
N VAL A 119 19.72 38.21 -52.82
CA VAL A 119 20.86 39.07 -52.46
C VAL A 119 20.43 39.96 -51.30
N GLN A 120 21.32 40.12 -50.33
CA GLN A 120 21.05 40.88 -49.11
C GLN A 120 22.14 41.91 -48.87
N TYR A 121 21.75 43.07 -48.36
CA TYR A 121 22.62 44.22 -48.16
C TYR A 121 22.60 44.69 -46.71
N ALA A 122 23.77 45.09 -46.20
CA ALA A 122 23.88 45.82 -44.95
C ALA A 122 24.86 46.99 -45.08
N SER A 123 24.66 48.03 -44.27
CA SER A 123 25.66 49.09 -44.13
C SER A 123 26.98 48.54 -43.60
N VAL A 124 28.08 49.25 -43.86
CA VAL A 124 29.46 48.79 -43.62
C VAL A 124 29.72 48.16 -42.24
N THR A 125 29.07 48.65 -41.18
CA THR A 125 29.13 48.07 -39.82
C THR A 125 27.80 47.51 -39.31
N GLY A 126 26.73 47.57 -40.11
CA GLY A 126 25.36 47.25 -39.71
C GLY A 126 25.12 45.77 -39.40
N THR A 127 24.11 45.50 -38.57
CA THR A 127 23.71 44.17 -38.07
C THR A 127 22.34 43.72 -38.59
N SER A 128 21.65 44.55 -39.38
CA SER A 128 20.35 44.28 -39.98
C SER A 128 20.50 44.29 -41.49
N TRP A 129 20.00 43.25 -42.15
CA TRP A 129 20.17 43.06 -43.59
C TRP A 129 18.85 43.28 -44.34
N GLN A 130 18.92 43.97 -45.48
CA GLN A 130 17.80 44.25 -46.37
C GLN A 130 17.81 43.24 -47.52
N VAL A 131 16.65 42.67 -47.86
CA VAL A 131 16.54 41.52 -48.78
C VAL A 131 16.01 41.97 -50.16
N THR A 132 16.61 41.45 -51.23
CA THR A 132 16.00 41.40 -52.57
C THR A 132 15.97 39.96 -53.05
N THR A 133 14.76 39.46 -53.30
CA THR A 133 14.52 38.10 -53.78
C THR A 133 14.95 37.93 -55.24
N LEU A 134 15.52 36.77 -55.56
CA LEU A 134 15.91 36.38 -56.91
C LEU A 134 14.86 35.46 -57.55
N ASN A 135 14.94 35.34 -58.88
CA ASN A 135 14.03 34.58 -59.72
C ASN A 135 14.70 34.22 -61.05
N GLY A 136 14.30 33.09 -61.65
CA GLY A 136 14.91 32.60 -62.89
C GLY A 136 16.26 31.91 -62.65
N SER A 137 16.97 31.57 -63.73
CA SER A 137 18.15 30.71 -63.68
C SER A 137 19.36 31.29 -64.40
N ILE A 138 20.54 31.17 -63.79
CA ILE A 138 21.82 31.61 -64.36
C ILE A 138 22.53 30.43 -65.04
N ALA A 139 22.73 30.50 -66.36
CA ALA A 139 23.40 29.48 -67.16
C ALA A 139 24.91 29.37 -66.84
N PRO A 140 25.62 28.29 -67.22
CA PRO A 140 27.08 28.17 -67.03
C PRO A 140 27.82 29.36 -67.66
N GLY A 141 28.68 30.03 -66.89
CA GLY A 141 29.34 31.27 -67.31
C GLY A 141 28.40 32.47 -67.56
N GLY A 142 27.11 32.35 -67.27
CA GLY A 142 26.12 33.40 -67.46
C GLY A 142 26.25 34.54 -66.44
N TYR A 143 25.47 35.60 -66.63
CA TYR A 143 25.36 36.73 -65.71
C TYR A 143 23.91 36.96 -65.29
N HIS A 144 23.68 37.55 -64.11
CA HIS A 144 22.35 37.90 -63.61
C HIS A 144 22.39 39.27 -62.92
N LEU A 145 21.67 40.25 -63.47
CA LEU A 145 21.68 41.64 -63.02
C LEU A 145 20.51 41.94 -62.09
N VAL A 146 20.82 42.23 -60.82
CA VAL A 146 19.87 42.66 -59.80
C VAL A 146 19.91 44.18 -59.68
N LYS A 147 18.92 44.86 -60.24
CA LYS A 147 18.73 46.30 -60.02
C LYS A 147 18.36 46.56 -58.55
N GLN A 148 18.86 47.65 -57.99
CA GLN A 148 18.51 48.14 -56.65
C GLN A 148 17.95 49.58 -56.72
N GLY A 149 18.13 50.39 -55.67
CA GLY A 149 17.58 51.75 -55.55
C GLY A 149 17.91 52.66 -56.73
N ASP A 150 17.04 53.65 -56.99
CA ASP A 150 17.26 54.72 -57.96
C ASP A 150 17.69 56.00 -57.25
N GLY A 151 18.81 56.59 -57.66
CA GLY A 151 19.18 57.92 -57.25
C GLY A 151 18.32 59.00 -57.91
N ALA A 152 18.40 60.22 -57.37
CA ALA A 152 17.61 61.37 -57.81
C ALA A 152 18.07 61.98 -59.17
N GLY A 153 19.20 61.53 -59.72
CA GLY A 153 19.77 62.03 -60.96
C GLY A 153 19.11 61.53 -62.25
N THR A 154 19.51 62.14 -63.38
CA THR A 154 18.99 61.91 -64.74
C THR A 154 19.90 61.02 -65.61
N GLN A 155 20.78 60.24 -64.98
CA GLN A 155 21.69 59.30 -65.63
C GLN A 155 20.96 58.25 -66.49
N PRO A 156 21.67 57.58 -67.42
CA PRO A 156 21.19 56.37 -68.09
C PRO A 156 20.70 55.30 -67.12
N ALA A 157 19.65 54.58 -67.51
CA ALA A 157 19.22 53.37 -66.83
C ALA A 157 20.26 52.24 -67.04
N LEU A 158 20.18 51.22 -66.18
CA LEU A 158 20.89 49.96 -66.39
C LEU A 158 20.37 49.24 -67.66
N PRO A 159 21.15 48.32 -68.25
CA PRO A 159 20.60 47.26 -69.10
C PRO A 159 19.45 46.53 -68.39
N THR A 160 18.53 45.94 -69.16
CA THR A 160 17.32 45.29 -68.64
C THR A 160 17.65 44.32 -67.49
N PRO A 161 17.27 44.62 -66.23
CA PRO A 161 17.62 43.77 -65.09
C PRO A 161 16.84 42.47 -65.13
N ASP A 162 17.47 41.39 -64.65
CA ASP A 162 16.86 40.07 -64.54
C ASP A 162 16.01 39.96 -63.24
N SER A 163 16.44 40.66 -62.18
CA SER A 163 15.67 40.88 -60.95
C SER A 163 15.66 42.36 -60.57
N VAL A 164 14.60 42.82 -59.89
CA VAL A 164 14.43 44.23 -59.50
C VAL A 164 14.11 44.35 -58.00
N GLY A 165 15.06 44.89 -57.25
CA GLY A 165 14.91 45.38 -55.89
C GLY A 165 14.83 46.91 -55.81
N ALA A 166 14.84 47.42 -54.58
CA ALA A 166 14.70 48.84 -54.25
C ALA A 166 15.59 49.27 -53.07
N ILE A 167 16.66 48.53 -52.78
CA ILE A 167 17.57 48.84 -51.66
C ILE A 167 18.44 50.03 -52.04
N ASN A 168 18.45 51.09 -51.24
CA ASN A 168 19.40 52.18 -51.41
C ASN A 168 20.73 51.79 -50.78
N MET A 169 21.77 51.66 -51.61
CA MET A 169 23.10 51.22 -51.19
C MET A 169 24.02 52.41 -50.87
N SER A 170 25.21 52.12 -50.36
CA SER A 170 26.21 53.13 -49.99
C SER A 170 27.19 53.34 -51.14
N GLY A 171 27.37 54.59 -51.57
CA GLY A 171 28.29 54.95 -52.65
C GLY A 171 29.78 54.89 -52.30
N SER A 172 30.17 54.18 -51.24
CA SER A 172 31.56 54.10 -50.78
C SER A 172 31.94 52.80 -50.05
N ASN A 173 31.19 52.40 -49.02
CA ASN A 173 31.52 51.26 -48.15
C ASN A 173 30.23 50.54 -47.69
N PHE A 174 30.18 49.21 -47.79
CA PHE A 174 28.99 48.39 -47.49
C PHE A 174 29.32 46.88 -47.41
N LYS A 175 28.29 46.06 -47.17
CA LYS A 175 28.34 44.60 -47.28
C LYS A 175 27.19 44.08 -48.16
N VAL A 176 27.46 43.08 -48.99
CA VAL A 176 26.45 42.31 -49.74
C VAL A 176 26.69 40.81 -49.51
N ALA A 177 25.62 40.04 -49.38
CA ALA A 177 25.65 38.58 -49.27
C ALA A 177 24.68 37.93 -50.27
N LEU A 178 25.06 36.78 -50.83
CA LEU A 178 24.20 35.90 -51.61
C LEU A 178 23.72 34.75 -50.72
N VAL A 179 22.42 34.41 -50.76
CA VAL A 179 21.79 33.45 -49.85
C VAL A 179 20.79 32.56 -50.60
N ASN A 180 20.76 31.26 -50.31
CA ASN A 180 19.85 30.28 -50.94
C ASN A 180 18.41 30.30 -50.38
N ASN A 181 18.04 31.35 -49.66
CA ASN A 181 16.71 31.54 -49.08
C ASN A 181 16.37 33.05 -49.02
N ILE A 182 15.12 33.38 -48.69
CA ILE A 182 14.61 34.76 -48.60
C ILE A 182 14.57 35.34 -47.18
N VAL A 183 15.12 34.65 -46.17
CA VAL A 183 15.08 35.09 -44.77
C VAL A 183 16.18 36.12 -44.54
N ALA A 184 15.83 37.27 -43.94
CA ALA A 184 16.79 38.34 -43.66
C ALA A 184 17.86 37.87 -42.65
N LEU A 185 19.13 38.02 -43.03
CA LEU A 185 20.28 37.73 -42.16
C LEU A 185 20.31 38.67 -40.95
N SER A 186 20.87 38.20 -39.85
CA SER A 186 20.99 38.95 -38.60
C SER A 186 22.40 38.90 -38.03
N GLY A 187 22.88 40.04 -37.52
CA GLY A 187 24.22 40.16 -36.90
C GLY A 187 25.25 40.82 -37.81
N ALA A 188 26.40 41.16 -37.23
CA ALA A 188 27.46 41.90 -37.92
C ALA A 188 28.10 41.06 -39.05
N CYS A 189 28.38 39.79 -38.75
CA CYS A 189 28.93 38.83 -39.71
C CYS A 189 28.20 37.48 -39.57
N PRO A 190 27.13 37.25 -40.34
CA PRO A 190 26.35 36.02 -40.30
C PRO A 190 27.07 34.87 -41.01
N ALA A 191 26.83 33.63 -40.57
CA ALA A 191 27.27 32.41 -41.25
C ALA A 191 26.19 31.89 -42.22
N GLY A 192 26.57 31.01 -43.17
CA GLY A 192 25.63 30.37 -44.10
C GLY A 192 25.32 31.17 -45.38
N THR A 193 26.15 32.16 -45.71
CA THR A 193 26.14 32.83 -47.02
C THR A 193 26.77 31.95 -48.10
N ILE A 194 26.34 32.10 -49.35
CA ILE A 194 26.94 31.43 -50.53
C ILE A 194 28.19 32.18 -50.99
N ASP A 195 28.09 33.51 -51.04
CA ASP A 195 29.14 34.48 -51.37
C ASP A 195 28.90 35.72 -50.49
N LEU A 196 29.96 36.37 -50.03
CA LEU A 196 29.93 37.54 -49.16
C LEU A 196 30.98 38.57 -49.60
N LEU A 197 30.51 39.73 -50.05
CA LEU A 197 31.33 40.88 -50.44
C LEU A 197 31.31 41.98 -49.38
N GLY A 198 32.44 42.18 -48.69
CA GLY A 198 32.72 43.37 -47.89
C GLY A 198 33.46 44.43 -48.72
N VAL A 199 32.89 45.64 -48.83
CA VAL A 199 33.46 46.77 -49.58
C VAL A 199 33.89 47.88 -48.63
N GLY A 200 35.17 48.24 -48.70
CA GLY A 200 35.80 49.30 -47.91
C GLY A 200 36.51 48.77 -46.65
N PRO A 201 37.61 49.42 -46.22
CA PRO A 201 38.47 48.93 -45.14
C PRO A 201 37.84 48.94 -43.74
N THR A 202 36.61 49.44 -43.59
CA THR A 202 35.85 49.45 -42.34
C THR A 202 34.71 48.43 -42.32
N ALA A 203 34.56 47.61 -43.37
CA ALA A 203 33.54 46.55 -43.42
C ALA A 203 33.80 45.49 -42.34
N ASN A 204 32.87 45.33 -41.39
CA ASN A 204 33.03 44.41 -40.25
C ASN A 204 32.63 42.95 -40.56
N CYS A 205 32.58 42.59 -41.84
CA CYS A 205 32.41 41.24 -42.36
C CYS A 205 32.82 41.22 -43.84
N ALA A 206 33.60 40.22 -44.24
CA ALA A 206 34.12 40.01 -45.59
C ALA A 206 34.64 38.56 -45.69
N GLU A 207 34.74 38.01 -46.90
CA GLU A 207 35.43 36.73 -47.12
C GLU A 207 36.92 36.83 -46.69
N ALA A 208 37.45 35.77 -46.06
CA ALA A 208 38.72 35.75 -45.32
C ALA A 208 38.93 36.89 -44.30
N ASN A 209 37.87 37.61 -43.90
CA ASN A 209 37.94 38.87 -43.15
C ASN A 209 38.82 39.94 -43.86
N ALA A 210 38.84 39.92 -45.19
CA ALA A 210 39.69 40.75 -46.04
C ALA A 210 38.82 41.53 -47.06
N PRO A 211 38.20 42.65 -46.67
CA PRO A 211 37.33 43.43 -47.56
C PRO A 211 38.11 44.08 -48.70
N THR A 212 37.43 44.27 -49.84
CA THR A 212 38.00 45.01 -50.98
C THR A 212 38.06 46.51 -50.71
N ALA A 213 38.72 47.26 -51.60
CA ALA A 213 38.93 48.70 -51.45
C ALA A 213 37.62 49.51 -51.55
N VAL A 214 37.68 50.77 -51.12
CA VAL A 214 36.55 51.71 -51.12
C VAL A 214 36.09 52.03 -52.55
N VAL A 215 34.77 52.08 -52.77
CA VAL A 215 34.17 52.50 -54.06
C VAL A 215 33.82 54.00 -54.06
N SER A 216 33.24 54.48 -55.16
CA SER A 216 32.82 55.87 -55.33
C SER A 216 31.56 55.93 -56.20
N ASN A 217 30.95 57.11 -56.31
CA ASN A 217 29.84 57.32 -57.27
C ASN A 217 30.21 56.93 -58.71
N ALA A 218 31.48 56.91 -59.09
CA ALA A 218 31.94 56.54 -60.44
C ALA A 218 32.40 55.08 -60.59
N THR A 219 32.54 54.31 -59.50
CA THR A 219 33.21 53.00 -59.51
C THR A 219 32.45 51.90 -58.77
N SER A 220 32.55 50.67 -59.28
CA SER A 220 32.07 49.43 -58.65
C SER A 220 33.23 48.64 -58.05
N ALA A 221 32.94 47.78 -57.08
CA ALA A 221 33.75 46.58 -56.87
C ALA A 221 33.39 45.56 -57.95
N MET A 222 34.38 44.99 -58.63
CA MET A 222 34.21 43.98 -59.68
C MET A 222 35.12 42.78 -59.40
N ARG A 223 34.55 41.57 -59.41
CA ARG A 223 35.30 40.31 -59.22
C ARG A 223 36.17 40.04 -60.46
N ASN A 224 37.41 39.66 -60.21
CA ASN A 224 38.47 39.55 -61.20
C ASN A 224 38.21 38.38 -62.19
N ASP A 225 38.91 38.41 -63.32
CA ASP A 225 38.62 37.59 -64.52
C ASP A 225 37.11 37.56 -64.86
N LYS A 226 36.50 38.75 -64.92
CA LYS A 226 35.08 38.98 -65.23
C LYS A 226 34.07 38.38 -64.24
N GLY A 227 34.52 37.73 -63.17
CA GLY A 227 33.74 36.97 -62.19
C GLY A 227 34.41 35.67 -61.75
N CYS A 228 35.30 35.11 -62.57
CA CYS A 228 35.88 33.78 -62.38
C CYS A 228 36.92 33.64 -61.26
N VAL A 229 37.46 34.75 -60.74
CA VAL A 229 38.38 34.70 -59.60
C VAL A 229 37.58 34.69 -58.29
N ASP A 230 37.48 33.51 -57.69
CA ASP A 230 36.98 33.32 -56.34
C ASP A 230 37.96 32.51 -55.50
N THR A 231 38.65 33.17 -54.58
CA THR A 231 39.57 32.56 -53.61
C THR A 231 39.03 32.66 -52.19
N ASN A 232 37.76 33.03 -52.02
CA ASN A 232 37.13 33.39 -50.75
C ASN A 232 37.94 34.49 -50.02
N ASN A 233 38.36 35.53 -50.75
CA ASN A 233 39.12 36.67 -50.21
C ASN A 233 38.82 37.94 -51.02
N ASN A 234 37.89 38.78 -50.55
CA ASN A 234 37.43 39.92 -51.37
C ASN A 234 38.55 40.89 -51.78
N ALA A 235 39.61 41.03 -50.97
CA ALA A 235 40.76 41.89 -51.26
C ALA A 235 41.68 41.36 -52.38
N ALA A 236 41.68 40.04 -52.62
CA ALA A 236 42.35 39.42 -53.77
C ALA A 236 41.40 39.27 -54.98
N ASP A 237 40.13 38.97 -54.70
CA ASP A 237 39.14 38.60 -55.71
C ASP A 237 38.52 39.80 -56.42
N PHE A 238 38.43 40.99 -55.79
CA PHE A 238 37.79 42.17 -56.37
C PHE A 238 38.76 43.31 -56.64
N SER A 239 38.65 43.92 -57.82
CA SER A 239 39.27 45.21 -58.17
C SER A 239 38.23 46.32 -58.31
N ILE A 240 38.67 47.58 -58.18
CA ILE A 240 37.78 48.75 -58.27
C ILE A 240 37.85 49.35 -59.67
N ALA A 241 36.72 49.34 -60.38
CA ALA A 241 36.63 49.71 -61.79
C ALA A 241 35.53 50.74 -62.05
N THR A 242 35.68 51.58 -63.09
CA THR A 242 34.64 52.56 -63.48
C THR A 242 33.56 51.88 -64.32
N ILE A 243 32.28 52.14 -64.01
CA ILE A 243 31.11 51.48 -64.67
C ILE A 243 31.13 51.68 -66.21
N THR A 244 31.74 52.76 -66.69
CA THR A 244 31.94 53.08 -68.11
C THR A 244 32.96 52.18 -68.83
N ALA A 245 33.84 51.50 -68.08
CA ALA A 245 34.78 50.49 -68.58
C ALA A 245 34.29 49.07 -68.30
N THR A 246 33.48 48.89 -67.24
CA THR A 246 32.97 47.61 -66.76
C THR A 246 31.46 47.70 -66.59
N SER A 247 30.75 47.79 -67.72
CA SER A 247 29.30 47.96 -67.73
C SER A 247 28.56 46.68 -67.29
N PRO A 248 27.50 46.80 -66.49
CA PRO A 248 26.80 45.64 -65.90
C PRO A 248 26.17 44.72 -66.95
N ARG A 249 26.11 43.43 -66.61
CA ARG A 249 25.71 42.34 -67.50
C ARG A 249 24.50 41.59 -66.93
N ASN A 250 23.49 41.42 -67.76
CA ASN A 250 22.28 40.64 -67.48
C ASN A 250 22.34 39.26 -68.16
N SER A 251 21.26 38.48 -68.09
CA SER A 251 21.18 37.13 -68.69
C SER A 251 21.33 37.11 -70.22
N ALA A 252 21.23 38.27 -70.89
CA ALA A 252 21.45 38.43 -72.33
C ALA A 252 22.90 38.76 -72.71
N ALA A 253 23.80 38.94 -71.74
CA ALA A 253 25.22 39.11 -71.98
C ALA A 253 25.89 37.78 -72.41
N PRO A 254 26.91 37.79 -73.29
CA PRO A 254 27.62 36.58 -73.67
C PRO A 254 28.25 35.88 -72.46
N ALA A 255 27.95 34.59 -72.29
CA ALA A 255 28.50 33.78 -71.24
C ALA A 255 30.03 33.69 -71.32
N TYR A 256 30.68 33.67 -70.17
CA TYR A 256 32.13 33.56 -70.02
C TYR A 256 32.46 32.37 -69.13
N VAL A 257 32.98 31.28 -69.72
CA VAL A 257 33.32 30.07 -68.98
C VAL A 257 34.74 30.18 -68.44
N CYS A 258 34.86 30.05 -67.12
CA CYS A 258 36.12 30.10 -66.40
C CYS A 258 37.10 29.02 -66.88
N GLY A 259 38.38 29.37 -67.04
CA GLY A 259 39.44 28.42 -67.45
C GLY A 259 39.66 28.25 -68.96
N GLY A 260 38.80 28.81 -69.82
CA GLY A 260 39.11 29.18 -71.22
C GLY A 260 39.87 28.18 -72.11
N VAL A 261 39.21 27.10 -72.55
CA VAL A 261 39.68 26.23 -73.66
C VAL A 261 38.63 26.11 -74.78
N GLY A 262 39.08 25.75 -75.98
CA GLY A 262 38.24 25.60 -77.17
C GLY A 262 37.23 24.43 -77.08
N PRO A 263 36.38 24.21 -78.10
CA PRO A 263 35.24 23.30 -78.04
C PRO A 263 35.65 21.87 -77.68
N VAL A 264 35.40 21.51 -76.42
CA VAL A 264 35.69 20.20 -75.86
C VAL A 264 34.64 19.20 -76.33
N LEU A 265 34.99 17.93 -76.52
CA LEU A 265 33.99 16.86 -76.56
C LEU A 265 33.33 16.74 -75.18
N PRO A 266 32.01 16.42 -75.08
CA PRO A 266 31.37 16.21 -73.79
C PRO A 266 32.10 15.15 -72.97
N ALA A 267 32.32 15.38 -71.68
CA ALA A 267 32.79 14.35 -70.77
C ALA A 267 31.61 13.43 -70.39
N LEU A 268 31.79 12.13 -70.56
CA LEU A 268 30.85 11.09 -70.15
C LEU A 268 31.13 10.67 -68.72
N THR A 269 30.09 10.66 -67.90
CA THR A 269 30.11 10.12 -66.54
C THR A 269 28.99 9.11 -66.35
N VAL A 270 29.16 8.21 -65.39
CA VAL A 270 28.08 7.43 -64.79
C VAL A 270 28.28 7.52 -63.27
N ALA A 271 27.19 7.62 -62.52
CA ALA A 271 27.22 7.79 -61.07
C ALA A 271 26.98 6.46 -60.35
N ASP A 272 27.60 6.32 -59.18
CA ASP A 272 27.31 5.23 -58.24
C ASP A 272 25.84 5.28 -57.81
N ILE A 273 25.26 4.10 -57.54
CA ILE A 273 23.87 3.95 -57.09
C ILE A 273 23.80 3.01 -55.89
N SER A 274 22.79 3.21 -55.03
CA SER A 274 22.49 2.34 -53.90
C SER A 274 20.98 2.15 -53.86
N ALA A 275 20.52 0.90 -53.77
CA ALA A 275 19.10 0.56 -53.67
C ALA A 275 18.93 -0.80 -53.02
N ASP A 276 17.71 -1.07 -52.56
CA ASP A 276 17.30 -2.32 -51.93
C ASP A 276 17.06 -3.39 -53.02
N GLU A 277 17.26 -4.67 -52.71
CA GLU A 277 17.00 -5.76 -53.66
C GLU A 277 15.52 -6.19 -53.68
N GLY A 278 14.87 -6.19 -52.51
CA GLY A 278 13.45 -6.47 -52.33
C GLY A 278 13.10 -7.96 -52.35
N ASN A 279 12.10 -8.35 -51.56
CA ASN A 279 11.99 -9.72 -51.04
C ASN A 279 11.63 -10.86 -52.05
N SER A 280 11.61 -10.59 -53.37
CA SER A 280 11.49 -11.62 -54.41
C SER A 280 11.65 -11.08 -55.84
N GLY A 281 12.25 -11.88 -56.72
CA GLY A 281 12.22 -11.66 -58.17
C GLY A 281 13.40 -10.84 -58.65
N THR A 282 13.15 -9.67 -59.27
CA THR A 282 14.24 -8.76 -59.66
C THR A 282 13.88 -7.28 -59.53
N THR A 283 14.73 -6.50 -58.88
CA THR A 283 14.65 -5.03 -58.82
C THR A 283 15.55 -4.38 -59.87
N VAL A 284 15.10 -3.28 -60.49
CA VAL A 284 15.76 -2.69 -61.67
C VAL A 284 16.65 -1.50 -61.29
N PHE A 285 17.93 -1.80 -61.07
CA PHE A 285 18.97 -0.83 -60.78
C PHE A 285 19.28 -0.01 -62.04
N THR A 286 18.92 1.27 -62.02
CA THR A 286 18.97 2.15 -63.20
C THR A 286 20.08 3.18 -63.08
N PHE A 287 21.22 2.90 -63.71
CA PHE A 287 22.33 3.82 -63.83
C PHE A 287 22.02 4.90 -64.88
N THR A 288 22.36 6.15 -64.61
CA THR A 288 22.25 7.25 -65.59
C THR A 288 23.62 7.64 -66.11
N VAL A 289 23.87 7.36 -67.39
CA VAL A 289 25.04 7.84 -68.14
C VAL A 289 24.76 9.28 -68.57
N SER A 290 25.62 10.21 -68.15
CA SER A 290 25.44 11.65 -68.34
C SER A 290 26.60 12.25 -69.13
N LEU A 291 26.33 13.38 -69.80
CA LEU A 291 27.32 14.18 -70.52
C LEU A 291 27.43 15.57 -69.91
N SER A 292 28.66 16.10 -69.83
CA SER A 292 28.92 17.46 -69.33
C SER A 292 28.30 18.60 -70.15
N GLN A 293 27.80 18.28 -71.35
CA GLN A 293 27.05 19.14 -72.27
C GLN A 293 26.30 18.23 -73.28
N PRO A 294 25.26 18.71 -73.98
CA PRO A 294 24.56 17.91 -74.98
C PRO A 294 25.48 17.35 -76.07
N ALA A 295 25.20 16.14 -76.53
CA ALA A 295 25.99 15.43 -77.52
C ALA A 295 26.09 16.21 -78.84
N GLY A 296 27.30 16.28 -79.42
CA GLY A 296 27.57 17.00 -80.66
C GLY A 296 26.96 16.34 -81.90
N ALA A 297 27.19 16.96 -83.07
CA ALA A 297 26.76 16.42 -84.36
C ALA A 297 27.45 15.07 -84.64
N GLY A 298 26.70 13.98 -84.52
CA GLY A 298 27.18 12.60 -84.54
C GLY A 298 26.71 11.76 -83.34
N GLY A 299 26.32 12.41 -82.23
CA GLY A 299 25.94 11.75 -80.99
C GLY A 299 27.15 11.25 -80.18
N VAL A 300 26.86 10.49 -79.13
CA VAL A 300 27.84 9.71 -78.35
C VAL A 300 27.41 8.25 -78.40
N SER A 301 28.36 7.31 -78.47
CA SER A 301 28.11 5.87 -78.37
C SER A 301 29.10 5.19 -77.44
N TRP A 302 28.71 4.07 -76.85
CA TRP A 302 29.49 3.29 -75.89
C TRP A 302 28.97 1.84 -75.82
N LYS A 303 29.70 0.98 -75.11
CA LYS A 303 29.20 -0.30 -74.60
C LYS A 303 29.22 -0.33 -73.08
N ALA A 304 28.34 -1.12 -72.48
CA ALA A 304 28.32 -1.36 -71.04
C ALA A 304 28.39 -2.86 -70.71
N SER A 305 29.18 -3.18 -69.70
CA SER A 305 29.29 -4.53 -69.11
C SER A 305 29.31 -4.42 -67.60
N THR A 306 28.69 -5.35 -66.89
CA THR A 306 28.84 -5.47 -65.44
C THR A 306 30.14 -6.20 -65.07
N VAL A 307 30.61 -5.97 -63.86
CA VAL A 307 31.79 -6.62 -63.26
C VAL A 307 31.47 -6.89 -61.79
N ASP A 308 31.70 -8.11 -61.33
CA ASP A 308 31.49 -8.53 -59.95
C ASP A 308 32.35 -7.72 -58.96
N GLY A 309 31.84 -7.53 -57.75
CA GLY A 309 32.52 -6.82 -56.66
C GLY A 309 32.63 -7.72 -55.43
N THR A 310 31.63 -7.65 -54.57
CA THR A 310 31.28 -8.76 -53.67
C THR A 310 30.11 -9.56 -54.27
N ALA A 311 29.12 -8.86 -54.82
CA ALA A 311 28.02 -9.44 -55.61
C ALA A 311 28.54 -10.14 -56.86
N THR A 312 27.92 -11.28 -57.15
CA THR A 312 28.27 -12.27 -58.16
C THR A 312 27.15 -12.44 -59.19
N ALA A 313 27.48 -12.23 -60.46
CA ALA A 313 26.53 -12.40 -61.56
C ALA A 313 25.90 -13.81 -61.61
N GLY A 314 24.57 -13.84 -61.67
CA GLY A 314 23.75 -15.05 -61.73
C GLY A 314 23.30 -15.58 -60.37
N SER A 315 23.87 -15.09 -59.27
CA SER A 315 23.33 -15.24 -57.92
C SER A 315 22.53 -13.97 -57.58
N ASP A 316 23.20 -12.84 -57.50
CA ASP A 316 22.68 -11.65 -56.79
C ASP A 316 22.27 -10.54 -57.79
N TYR A 317 22.78 -10.61 -59.03
CA TYR A 317 22.32 -9.77 -60.13
C TYR A 317 22.49 -10.43 -61.51
N VAL A 318 21.74 -9.97 -62.51
CA VAL A 318 21.81 -10.45 -63.90
C VAL A 318 22.89 -9.69 -64.67
N ALA A 319 23.93 -10.39 -65.12
CA ALA A 319 25.01 -9.78 -65.88
C ALA A 319 24.55 -9.08 -67.16
N VAL A 320 25.07 -7.88 -67.38
CA VAL A 320 25.03 -7.16 -68.66
C VAL A 320 26.39 -7.32 -69.33
N SER A 321 26.43 -7.60 -70.63
CA SER A 321 27.68 -7.81 -71.36
C SER A 321 27.63 -7.15 -72.75
N ASP A 322 28.60 -6.28 -73.02
CA ASP A 322 28.82 -5.57 -74.28
C ASP A 322 27.57 -4.83 -74.83
N LEU A 323 26.68 -4.40 -73.92
CA LEU A 323 25.43 -3.70 -74.22
C LEU A 323 25.72 -2.34 -74.87
N ALA A 324 25.52 -2.26 -76.19
CA ALA A 324 25.71 -1.03 -76.94
C ALA A 324 24.61 -0.01 -76.62
N GLY A 325 25.01 1.25 -76.38
CA GLY A 325 24.10 2.36 -76.13
C GLY A 325 24.58 3.67 -76.75
N THR A 326 23.67 4.63 -76.84
CA THR A 326 23.89 5.91 -77.53
C THR A 326 23.17 7.08 -76.86
N ILE A 327 23.80 8.25 -76.85
CA ILE A 327 23.16 9.52 -76.53
C ILE A 327 23.06 10.32 -77.84
N ALA A 328 21.83 10.57 -78.29
CA ALA A 328 21.58 11.23 -79.57
C ALA A 328 22.04 12.71 -79.55
N ALA A 329 22.38 13.26 -80.73
CA ALA A 329 22.80 14.65 -80.85
C ALA A 329 21.74 15.61 -80.23
N GLY A 330 22.20 16.54 -79.38
CA GLY A 330 21.33 17.44 -78.62
C GLY A 330 20.71 16.86 -77.34
N GLN A 331 20.92 15.57 -77.02
CA GLN A 331 20.61 14.97 -75.72
C GLN A 331 21.85 14.93 -74.82
N SER A 332 21.67 14.90 -73.50
CA SER A 332 22.78 14.92 -72.51
C SER A 332 22.84 13.69 -71.61
N SER A 333 21.96 12.69 -71.77
CA SER A 333 22.00 11.46 -70.97
C SER A 333 21.34 10.26 -71.68
N ALA A 334 21.61 9.06 -71.15
CA ALA A 334 20.90 7.82 -71.41
C ALA A 334 20.94 6.94 -70.15
N THR A 335 20.03 5.98 -70.02
CA THR A 335 20.00 5.03 -68.89
C THR A 335 20.51 3.65 -69.26
N ILE A 336 21.06 2.94 -68.28
CA ILE A 336 21.39 1.52 -68.33
C ILE A 336 20.68 0.86 -67.15
N SER A 337 19.90 -0.17 -67.44
CA SER A 337 19.23 -0.98 -66.42
C SER A 337 19.96 -2.29 -66.22
N VAL A 338 20.24 -2.63 -64.96
CA VAL A 338 20.69 -3.95 -64.50
C VAL A 338 19.59 -4.51 -63.61
N SER A 339 19.22 -5.77 -63.79
CA SER A 339 18.34 -6.46 -62.84
C SER A 339 19.18 -7.01 -61.71
N VAL A 340 18.95 -6.54 -60.49
CA VAL A 340 19.37 -7.21 -59.25
C VAL A 340 18.35 -8.28 -58.92
N ASN A 341 18.78 -9.46 -58.48
CA ASN A 341 17.88 -10.51 -58.04
C ASN A 341 17.51 -10.23 -56.57
N GLY A 342 16.29 -10.55 -56.16
CA GLY A 342 15.86 -10.38 -54.77
C GLY A 342 15.35 -11.69 -54.19
N ASP A 343 15.78 -12.02 -52.96
CA ASP A 343 15.25 -13.15 -52.19
C ASP A 343 14.87 -12.80 -50.74
N THR A 344 15.19 -13.60 -49.72
CA THR A 344 14.80 -13.35 -48.31
C THR A 344 15.93 -13.69 -47.32
N VAL A 345 17.20 -13.58 -47.72
CA VAL A 345 18.37 -14.02 -46.95
C VAL A 345 19.16 -12.82 -46.42
N SER A 346 19.02 -12.55 -45.11
CA SER A 346 19.75 -11.49 -44.41
C SER A 346 21.29 -11.61 -44.54
N GLU A 347 21.88 -10.87 -45.48
CA GLU A 347 23.33 -10.82 -45.71
C GLU A 347 23.93 -9.39 -45.64
N PRO A 348 25.26 -9.18 -45.75
CA PRO A 348 25.84 -7.84 -45.74
C PRO A 348 25.50 -7.07 -47.03
N ASN A 349 25.48 -5.72 -47.00
CA ASN A 349 25.35 -4.92 -48.22
C ASN A 349 26.43 -5.29 -49.25
N GLU A 350 25.98 -5.75 -50.41
CA GLU A 350 26.79 -6.27 -51.49
C GLU A 350 27.13 -5.19 -52.54
N THR A 351 28.13 -5.41 -53.39
CA THR A 351 28.47 -4.47 -54.48
C THR A 351 28.82 -5.15 -55.80
N PHE A 352 28.38 -4.56 -56.92
CA PHE A 352 28.90 -4.83 -58.26
C PHE A 352 29.24 -3.51 -58.97
N LYS A 353 29.89 -3.60 -60.13
CA LYS A 353 30.21 -2.43 -60.96
C LYS A 353 29.55 -2.47 -62.32
N LEU A 354 29.15 -1.31 -62.81
CA LEU A 354 28.86 -1.09 -64.22
C LEU A 354 30.05 -0.39 -64.88
N ARG A 355 30.64 -1.06 -65.87
CA ARG A 355 31.76 -0.56 -66.69
C ARG A 355 31.26 -0.10 -68.04
N VAL A 356 31.38 1.20 -68.33
CA VAL A 356 31.10 1.82 -69.63
C VAL A 356 32.41 2.01 -70.38
N GLN A 357 32.50 1.47 -71.60
CA GLN A 357 33.72 1.36 -72.42
C GLN A 357 33.41 1.59 -73.92
N ASP A 358 34.41 1.47 -74.79
CA ASP A 358 34.30 1.71 -76.25
C ASP A 358 33.69 3.10 -76.60
N ILE A 359 33.92 4.11 -75.74
CA ILE A 359 33.28 5.43 -75.81
C ILE A 359 33.73 6.20 -77.06
N SER A 360 32.78 6.73 -77.83
CA SER A 360 32.99 7.53 -79.03
C SER A 360 32.09 8.77 -79.03
N GLY A 361 32.60 9.92 -79.47
CA GLY A 361 31.91 11.22 -79.44
C GLY A 361 31.98 11.97 -78.09
N ALA A 362 32.51 11.33 -77.05
CA ALA A 362 32.71 11.88 -75.71
C ALA A 362 34.13 11.60 -75.18
N THR A 363 34.51 12.21 -74.06
CA THR A 363 35.71 11.87 -73.28
C THR A 363 35.35 11.07 -72.02
N PRO A 364 36.17 10.12 -71.56
CA PRO A 364 37.39 9.62 -72.20
C PRO A 364 37.03 8.76 -73.43
N ALA A 365 37.59 9.11 -74.60
CA ALA A 365 37.34 8.34 -75.83
C ALA A 365 38.08 7.00 -75.80
N ALA A 366 37.59 6.00 -76.54
CA ALA A 366 38.15 4.65 -76.62
C ALA A 366 39.69 4.65 -76.78
N PRO A 367 40.45 3.90 -75.97
CA PRO A 367 40.03 2.84 -75.04
C PRO A 367 39.62 3.32 -73.64
N GLY A 368 39.17 4.57 -73.50
CA GLY A 368 38.63 5.12 -72.26
C GLY A 368 37.50 4.29 -71.66
N VAL A 369 37.52 4.21 -70.33
CA VAL A 369 36.56 3.47 -69.49
C VAL A 369 36.07 4.40 -68.38
N VAL A 370 34.79 4.31 -68.04
CA VAL A 370 34.18 4.92 -66.86
C VAL A 370 33.48 3.81 -66.08
N GLU A 371 33.63 3.78 -64.76
CA GLU A 371 32.95 2.81 -63.89
C GLU A 371 32.03 3.54 -62.92
N ALA A 372 30.92 2.90 -62.56
CA ALA A 372 30.11 3.21 -61.39
C ALA A 372 29.92 1.93 -60.56
N THR A 373 29.80 2.09 -59.25
CA THR A 373 29.48 1.03 -58.30
C THR A 373 27.98 1.04 -58.03
N ALA A 374 27.34 -0.13 -58.10
CA ALA A 374 26.06 -0.35 -57.46
C ALA A 374 26.30 -1.02 -56.11
N THR A 375 25.69 -0.46 -55.06
CA THR A 375 25.54 -1.12 -53.77
C THR A 375 24.14 -1.72 -53.71
N ILE A 376 24.07 -3.04 -53.57
CA ILE A 376 22.86 -3.75 -53.18
C ILE A 376 22.74 -3.58 -51.66
N VAL A 377 21.61 -3.08 -51.20
CA VAL A 377 21.31 -2.90 -49.77
C VAL A 377 20.42 -4.04 -49.33
N ASN A 378 20.89 -4.82 -48.35
CA ASN A 378 20.06 -5.85 -47.73
C ASN A 378 18.88 -5.19 -47.00
N ASP A 379 17.65 -5.47 -47.45
CA ASP A 379 16.40 -5.07 -46.79
C ASP A 379 15.72 -6.19 -45.97
N ASP A 380 16.29 -7.40 -45.97
CA ASP A 380 15.88 -8.52 -45.13
C ASP A 380 16.39 -8.38 -43.69
N VAL A 381 15.47 -7.93 -42.82
CA VAL A 381 15.70 -7.82 -41.39
C VAL A 381 15.07 -9.00 -40.67
N THR A 382 15.88 -9.78 -39.94
CA THR A 382 15.38 -10.85 -39.05
C THR A 382 14.44 -10.27 -38.00
N VAL A 383 13.15 -10.59 -38.11
CA VAL A 383 12.11 -10.23 -37.15
C VAL A 383 12.08 -11.26 -36.02
N VAL A 384 12.26 -10.80 -34.79
CA VAL A 384 12.08 -11.58 -33.56
C VAL A 384 10.64 -11.37 -33.08
N ALA A 385 9.94 -12.45 -32.72
CA ALA A 385 8.58 -12.38 -32.21
C ALA A 385 8.54 -11.75 -30.80
N ILE A 386 7.40 -11.18 -30.41
CA ILE A 386 7.31 -10.51 -29.10
C ILE A 386 7.40 -11.52 -27.95
N HIS A 387 6.80 -12.70 -28.09
CA HIS A 387 6.96 -13.80 -27.14
C HIS A 387 8.41 -14.28 -26.95
N ASP A 388 9.26 -14.22 -28.00
CA ASP A 388 10.70 -14.51 -27.89
C ASP A 388 11.48 -13.39 -27.19
N ILE A 389 11.01 -12.14 -27.27
CA ILE A 389 11.59 -10.99 -26.56
C ILE A 389 11.20 -11.02 -25.08
N GLN A 390 9.94 -11.34 -24.76
CA GLN A 390 9.45 -11.43 -23.39
C GLN A 390 9.96 -12.69 -22.69
N GLY A 391 9.84 -13.85 -23.31
CA GLY A 391 10.11 -15.15 -22.68
C GLY A 391 9.04 -15.53 -21.65
N ASN A 392 9.35 -16.54 -20.83
CA ASN A 392 8.40 -17.17 -19.89
C ASN A 392 8.83 -17.07 -18.41
N GLY A 393 9.49 -15.96 -18.05
CA GLY A 393 9.88 -15.61 -16.69
C GLY A 393 10.09 -14.11 -16.55
N ALA A 394 10.27 -13.62 -15.32
CA ALA A 394 10.31 -12.19 -14.98
C ALA A 394 11.61 -11.44 -15.36
N LYS A 395 12.17 -11.79 -16.53
CA LYS A 395 13.27 -11.14 -17.26
C LYS A 395 13.31 -11.68 -18.70
N SER A 396 13.51 -10.80 -19.67
CA SER A 396 13.78 -11.14 -21.06
C SER A 396 15.01 -12.05 -21.23
N PRO A 397 14.95 -13.12 -22.06
CA PRO A 397 16.13 -13.88 -22.47
C PRO A 397 17.07 -13.09 -23.41
N LEU A 398 16.63 -11.91 -23.88
CA LEU A 398 17.34 -11.04 -24.83
C LEU A 398 17.84 -9.72 -24.20
N GLU A 399 17.86 -9.59 -22.88
CA GLU A 399 18.34 -8.39 -22.15
C GLU A 399 19.69 -7.86 -22.68
N ASN A 400 19.76 -6.57 -23.02
CA ASN A 400 20.87 -5.85 -23.69
C ASN A 400 21.11 -6.18 -25.18
N GLN A 401 20.32 -7.03 -25.82
CA GLN A 401 20.46 -7.30 -27.26
C GLN A 401 19.67 -6.27 -28.09
N ILE A 402 20.16 -5.97 -29.30
CA ILE A 402 19.40 -5.20 -30.29
C ILE A 402 18.55 -6.18 -31.10
N VAL A 403 17.25 -5.96 -31.12
CA VAL A 403 16.28 -6.78 -31.86
C VAL A 403 15.50 -5.91 -32.84
N THR A 404 14.98 -6.53 -33.90
CA THR A 404 13.88 -5.98 -34.69
C THR A 404 12.65 -6.82 -34.47
N THR A 405 11.50 -6.19 -34.25
CA THR A 405 10.21 -6.86 -34.04
C THR A 405 9.10 -6.13 -34.78
N GLU A 406 7.93 -6.75 -34.89
CA GLU A 406 6.75 -6.20 -35.54
C GLU A 406 5.50 -6.39 -34.67
N GLY A 407 4.60 -5.41 -34.67
CA GLY A 407 3.36 -5.51 -33.90
C GLY A 407 2.35 -4.41 -34.22
N VAL A 408 1.12 -4.61 -33.75
CA VAL A 408 0.02 -3.64 -33.86
C VAL A 408 0.10 -2.68 -32.67
N VAL A 409 0.08 -1.37 -32.92
CA VAL A 409 0.07 -0.37 -31.85
C VAL A 409 -1.28 -0.41 -31.13
N THR A 410 -1.28 -0.78 -29.84
CA THR A 410 -2.48 -0.90 -29.02
C THR A 410 -2.79 0.39 -28.26
N ALA A 411 -1.76 1.11 -27.78
CA ALA A 411 -1.91 2.38 -27.06
C ALA A 411 -0.65 3.26 -27.14
N ARG A 412 -0.77 4.54 -26.73
CA ARG A 412 0.32 5.53 -26.78
C ARG A 412 0.40 6.30 -25.45
N LYS A 413 1.59 6.36 -24.85
CA LYS A 413 1.97 7.24 -23.72
C LYS A 413 2.67 8.50 -24.26
N SER A 414 2.99 9.45 -23.39
CA SER A 414 3.69 10.70 -23.76
C SER A 414 5.18 10.50 -24.08
N ASN A 415 5.73 9.32 -23.81
CA ASN A 415 7.15 8.96 -23.90
C ASN A 415 7.40 7.61 -24.62
N GLY A 416 6.37 6.98 -25.20
CA GLY A 416 6.45 5.66 -25.80
C GLY A 416 5.07 5.11 -26.22
N PHE A 417 5.02 3.89 -26.73
CA PHE A 417 3.79 3.22 -27.17
C PHE A 417 3.84 1.71 -26.93
N TYR A 418 2.68 1.07 -26.86
CA TYR A 418 2.57 -0.38 -26.75
C TYR A 418 2.34 -0.98 -28.13
N ILE A 419 3.03 -2.09 -28.41
CA ILE A 419 2.76 -2.97 -29.53
C ILE A 419 2.34 -4.35 -29.02
N GLN A 420 1.57 -5.07 -29.83
CA GLN A 420 1.24 -6.47 -29.58
C GLN A 420 1.19 -7.25 -30.91
N THR A 421 1.61 -8.51 -30.89
CA THR A 421 1.49 -9.47 -32.01
C THR A 421 0.02 -9.59 -32.46
N THR A 422 -0.24 -9.88 -33.75
CA THR A 422 -1.64 -10.12 -34.19
C THR A 422 -2.15 -11.47 -33.70
N ASP A 423 -3.48 -11.60 -33.54
CA ASP A 423 -4.16 -12.86 -33.14
C ASP A 423 -3.89 -14.07 -34.08
N ALA A 424 -3.23 -13.86 -35.22
CA ALA A 424 -2.86 -14.89 -36.21
C ALA A 424 -1.35 -15.18 -36.27
N GLU A 425 -0.53 -14.35 -35.62
CA GLU A 425 0.93 -14.48 -35.53
C GLU A 425 1.38 -14.90 -34.12
N ALA A 426 0.49 -14.77 -33.13
CA ALA A 426 0.73 -15.15 -31.74
C ALA A 426 0.97 -16.66 -31.56
N ASP A 427 1.69 -17.03 -30.49
CA ASP A 427 1.98 -18.41 -30.13
C ASP A 427 0.77 -19.12 -29.45
N ALA A 428 1.04 -20.20 -28.72
CA ALA A 428 0.04 -20.95 -27.96
C ALA A 428 0.47 -21.26 -26.52
N ASP A 429 1.49 -20.58 -25.98
CA ASP A 429 1.96 -20.71 -24.60
C ASP A 429 1.39 -19.57 -23.73
N PRO A 430 0.48 -19.85 -22.77
CA PRO A 430 -0.07 -18.81 -21.90
C PRO A 430 0.94 -18.28 -20.84
N MET A 431 2.22 -18.63 -20.96
CA MET A 431 3.32 -18.14 -20.12
C MET A 431 4.19 -17.07 -20.78
N THR A 432 4.06 -16.84 -22.09
CA THR A 432 4.74 -15.78 -22.85
C THR A 432 3.79 -14.59 -23.07
N SER A 433 4.33 -13.37 -22.98
CA SER A 433 3.56 -12.17 -23.35
C SER A 433 3.74 -11.85 -24.84
N GLU A 434 2.64 -11.55 -25.52
CA GLU A 434 2.63 -11.02 -26.90
C GLU A 434 2.70 -9.50 -26.97
N GLY A 435 2.75 -8.81 -25.82
CA GLY A 435 2.76 -7.36 -25.71
C GLY A 435 4.14 -6.82 -25.33
N LEU A 436 4.48 -5.62 -25.80
CA LEU A 436 5.77 -4.99 -25.55
C LEU A 436 5.66 -3.47 -25.52
N TYR A 437 6.35 -2.83 -24.58
CA TYR A 437 6.45 -1.39 -24.52
C TYR A 437 7.66 -0.87 -25.31
N VAL A 438 7.46 0.20 -26.09
CA VAL A 438 8.48 0.84 -26.92
C VAL A 438 8.74 2.24 -26.38
N PHE A 439 9.88 2.43 -25.72
CA PHE A 439 10.27 3.70 -25.11
C PHE A 439 10.97 4.61 -26.11
N THR A 440 10.34 5.74 -26.42
CA THR A 440 10.81 6.73 -27.40
C THR A 440 11.32 8.03 -26.75
N SER A 441 11.36 8.11 -25.42
CA SER A 441 11.72 9.29 -24.59
C SER A 441 10.88 10.57 -24.82
N SER A 442 9.98 10.54 -25.79
CA SER A 442 9.24 11.66 -26.36
C SER A 442 7.96 11.15 -27.03
N ALA A 443 7.02 12.05 -27.34
CA ALA A 443 5.72 11.66 -27.89
C ALA A 443 5.86 10.94 -29.24
N PRO A 444 5.30 9.71 -29.41
CA PRO A 444 5.44 8.95 -30.65
C PRO A 444 4.87 9.67 -31.87
N THR A 445 5.47 9.46 -33.05
CA THR A 445 5.03 10.06 -34.31
C THR A 445 3.70 9.45 -34.81
N ALA A 446 3.17 9.98 -35.91
CA ALA A 446 1.96 9.44 -36.56
C ALA A 446 2.16 8.00 -37.11
N ALA A 447 3.40 7.53 -37.30
CA ALA A 447 3.67 6.14 -37.68
C ALA A 447 3.23 5.15 -36.59
N ALA A 448 3.29 5.57 -35.32
CA ALA A 448 2.80 4.79 -34.17
C ALA A 448 1.38 5.23 -33.74
N ALA A 449 0.45 5.36 -34.68
CA ALA A 449 -0.97 5.53 -34.38
C ALA A 449 -1.62 4.19 -34.02
N ILE A 450 -2.64 4.20 -33.15
CA ILE A 450 -3.33 2.99 -32.69
C ILE A 450 -3.98 2.27 -33.89
N GLY A 451 -3.73 0.97 -34.03
CA GLY A 451 -4.15 0.15 -35.18
C GLY A 451 -3.16 0.14 -36.37
N ASN A 452 -2.08 0.92 -36.34
CA ASN A 452 -0.97 0.73 -37.29
C ASN A 452 -0.20 -0.54 -36.92
N ARG A 453 0.23 -1.31 -37.94
CA ARG A 453 1.28 -2.35 -37.77
C ARG A 453 2.62 -1.68 -38.06
N VAL A 454 3.56 -1.78 -37.13
CA VAL A 454 4.87 -1.11 -37.16
C VAL A 454 6.00 -2.12 -37.10
N ARG A 455 7.13 -1.80 -37.72
CA ARG A 455 8.42 -2.44 -37.49
C ARG A 455 9.22 -1.59 -36.52
N VAL A 456 9.83 -2.19 -35.51
CA VAL A 456 10.55 -1.51 -34.43
C VAL A 456 11.92 -2.17 -34.25
N THR A 457 12.99 -1.39 -34.28
CA THR A 457 14.36 -1.85 -33.99
C THR A 457 14.88 -1.11 -32.76
N GLY A 458 15.30 -1.83 -31.72
CA GLY A 458 15.74 -1.24 -30.46
C GLY A 458 16.47 -2.22 -29.54
N THR A 459 17.01 -1.71 -28.44
CA THR A 459 17.70 -2.52 -27.43
C THR A 459 16.71 -2.99 -26.37
N VAL A 460 16.61 -4.30 -26.15
CA VAL A 460 15.79 -4.88 -25.08
C VAL A 460 16.38 -4.51 -23.73
N ALA A 461 15.56 -3.93 -22.86
CA ALA A 461 15.96 -3.44 -21.55
C ALA A 461 14.93 -3.78 -20.47
N GLU A 462 15.45 -3.90 -19.26
CA GLU A 462 14.72 -4.34 -18.07
C GLU A 462 14.52 -3.13 -17.17
N TYR A 463 13.40 -2.44 -17.35
CA TYR A 463 13.19 -1.14 -16.75
C TYR A 463 12.87 -1.26 -15.25
N ILE A 464 13.86 -0.92 -14.42
CA ILE A 464 13.69 -0.71 -12.98
C ILE A 464 13.92 0.78 -12.67
N PRO A 465 12.94 1.50 -12.08
CA PRO A 465 13.11 2.89 -11.71
C PRO A 465 14.28 3.09 -10.74
N ALA A 466 15.22 3.99 -11.05
CA ALA A 466 16.35 4.28 -10.15
C ALA A 466 15.94 4.86 -8.78
N ALA A 467 14.71 5.40 -8.67
CA ALA A 467 14.11 5.83 -7.41
C ALA A 467 13.42 4.69 -6.63
N ASP A 468 13.18 3.54 -7.28
CA ASP A 468 12.58 2.35 -6.67
C ASP A 468 13.27 1.05 -7.15
N PRO A 469 14.50 0.76 -6.66
CA PRO A 469 15.24 -0.45 -7.02
C PRO A 469 14.68 -1.74 -6.38
N GLY A 470 13.53 -1.67 -5.69
CA GLY A 470 12.81 -2.82 -5.14
C GLY A 470 11.60 -3.24 -5.97
N GLN A 471 11.37 -2.59 -7.12
CA GLN A 471 10.36 -2.97 -8.12
C GLN A 471 10.83 -4.21 -8.93
N LEU A 472 9.90 -5.04 -9.40
CA LEU A 472 10.18 -5.95 -10.52
C LEU A 472 10.53 -5.13 -11.80
N PRO A 473 11.27 -5.70 -12.77
CA PRO A 473 11.49 -5.05 -14.06
C PRO A 473 10.18 -4.90 -14.86
N LEU A 474 10.29 -4.20 -15.97
CA LEU A 474 9.31 -4.09 -17.06
C LEU A 474 10.11 -4.27 -18.35
N THR A 475 9.73 -5.20 -19.23
CA THR A 475 10.44 -5.45 -20.49
C THR A 475 10.08 -4.37 -21.51
N GLU A 476 11.05 -3.56 -21.94
CA GLU A 476 10.84 -2.52 -22.95
C GLU A 476 11.94 -2.47 -24.03
N LEU A 477 11.59 -1.93 -25.20
CA LEU A 477 12.57 -1.55 -26.23
C LEU A 477 13.01 -0.10 -26.02
N THR A 478 14.30 0.09 -25.76
CA THR A 478 14.96 1.39 -25.61
C THR A 478 15.74 1.77 -26.86
N PHE A 479 16.06 3.07 -27.00
CA PHE A 479 16.74 3.65 -28.17
C PHE A 479 16.05 3.35 -29.51
N ALA A 480 14.74 3.07 -29.47
CA ALA A 480 14.04 2.44 -30.58
C ALA A 480 13.82 3.37 -31.78
N SER A 481 14.16 2.89 -32.98
CA SER A 481 13.67 3.41 -34.25
C SER A 481 12.45 2.59 -34.70
N TYR A 482 11.53 3.20 -35.45
CA TYR A 482 10.32 2.52 -35.93
C TYR A 482 9.76 3.14 -37.20
N SER A 483 9.08 2.32 -38.00
CA SER A 483 8.36 2.72 -39.20
C SER A 483 6.98 2.06 -39.27
N GLN A 484 6.03 2.70 -39.93
CA GLN A 484 4.75 2.08 -40.25
C GLN A 484 4.93 1.17 -41.47
N ILE A 485 4.56 -0.10 -41.33
CA ILE A 485 4.58 -1.11 -42.39
C ILE A 485 3.17 -1.52 -42.84
N GLY A 486 2.12 -1.15 -42.07
CA GLY A 486 0.73 -1.37 -42.47
C GLY A 486 -0.28 -0.94 -41.42
N THR A 487 -1.46 -1.56 -41.46
CA THR A 487 -2.53 -1.43 -40.47
C THR A 487 -3.17 -2.80 -40.22
N ALA A 488 -3.65 -3.03 -39.01
CA ALA A 488 -4.29 -4.28 -38.61
C ALA A 488 -5.43 -4.02 -37.62
N PRO A 489 -6.38 -4.96 -37.44
CA PRO A 489 -7.27 -4.95 -36.29
C PRO A 489 -6.48 -4.92 -34.99
N LEU A 490 -7.02 -4.29 -33.94
CA LEU A 490 -6.46 -4.45 -32.60
C LEU A 490 -6.66 -5.89 -32.12
N PRO A 491 -5.64 -6.54 -31.53
CA PRO A 491 -5.75 -7.87 -30.95
C PRO A 491 -6.95 -8.02 -30.01
N VAL A 492 -7.52 -9.22 -29.96
CA VAL A 492 -8.62 -9.56 -29.04
C VAL A 492 -8.12 -9.43 -27.59
N PRO A 493 -8.81 -8.70 -26.71
CA PRO A 493 -8.27 -8.39 -25.39
C PRO A 493 -8.34 -9.63 -24.50
N VAL A 494 -7.18 -10.07 -24.00
CA VAL A 494 -7.08 -11.28 -23.17
C VAL A 494 -7.70 -11.03 -21.80
N VAL A 495 -8.56 -11.94 -21.35
CA VAL A 495 -9.21 -11.80 -20.02
C VAL A 495 -8.19 -12.13 -18.94
N LEU A 496 -7.91 -11.19 -18.04
CA LEU A 496 -7.00 -11.43 -16.92
C LEU A 496 -7.57 -12.48 -15.95
N PRO A 497 -6.73 -13.37 -15.40
CA PRO A 497 -7.12 -14.29 -14.34
C PRO A 497 -7.39 -13.54 -13.02
N VAL A 498 -8.14 -14.17 -12.12
CA VAL A 498 -8.33 -13.63 -10.76
C VAL A 498 -7.08 -13.89 -9.93
N VAL A 499 -6.26 -12.87 -9.73
CA VAL A 499 -5.12 -12.91 -8.80
C VAL A 499 -5.63 -13.08 -7.36
N GLN A 500 -4.97 -13.93 -6.57
CA GLN A 500 -5.31 -14.20 -5.18
C GLN A 500 -4.22 -13.63 -4.26
N PRO A 501 -4.49 -13.39 -2.96
CA PRO A 501 -3.43 -13.04 -2.01
C PRO A 501 -2.29 -14.07 -1.96
N THR A 502 -2.60 -15.34 -2.23
CA THR A 502 -1.59 -16.43 -2.32
C THR A 502 -0.92 -16.58 -3.69
N SER A 503 -1.14 -15.66 -4.63
CA SER A 503 -0.40 -15.61 -5.90
C SER A 503 1.02 -15.08 -5.67
N PRO A 504 2.00 -15.35 -6.55
CA PRO A 504 3.27 -14.65 -6.50
C PRO A 504 3.13 -13.21 -7.03
N LEU A 505 4.13 -12.35 -6.77
CA LEU A 505 4.11 -10.93 -7.18
C LEU A 505 4.17 -10.73 -8.70
N ASP A 506 4.69 -11.70 -9.43
CA ASP A 506 4.84 -11.76 -10.90
C ASP A 506 3.67 -12.51 -11.58
N ALA A 507 2.55 -12.71 -10.88
CA ALA A 507 1.42 -13.53 -11.36
C ALA A 507 0.71 -13.02 -12.62
N LEU A 508 1.02 -11.81 -13.09
CA LEU A 508 0.50 -11.25 -14.35
C LEU A 508 1.60 -10.97 -15.39
N GLU A 509 2.83 -11.43 -15.19
CA GLU A 509 3.94 -11.25 -16.13
C GLU A 509 3.62 -11.76 -17.56
N PRO A 510 2.95 -12.92 -17.76
CA PRO A 510 2.55 -13.38 -19.10
C PRO A 510 1.56 -12.47 -19.84
N TYR A 511 1.12 -11.37 -19.21
CA TYR A 511 0.20 -10.39 -19.78
C TYR A 511 0.83 -8.98 -19.85
N GLU A 512 2.11 -8.80 -19.51
CA GLU A 512 2.77 -7.49 -19.52
C GLU A 512 2.75 -6.84 -20.91
N GLY A 513 2.33 -5.58 -21.00
CA GLY A 513 2.20 -4.86 -22.26
C GLY A 513 1.03 -5.29 -23.15
N MET A 514 0.43 -6.46 -22.90
CA MET A 514 -0.70 -6.98 -23.69
C MET A 514 -1.96 -6.14 -23.46
N ARG A 515 -2.77 -6.04 -24.51
CA ARG A 515 -4.14 -5.54 -24.44
C ARG A 515 -5.02 -6.59 -23.73
N VAL A 516 -5.54 -6.23 -22.57
CA VAL A 516 -6.27 -7.14 -21.68
C VAL A 516 -7.64 -6.58 -21.28
N ALA A 517 -8.50 -7.45 -20.74
CA ALA A 517 -9.83 -7.13 -20.26
C ALA A 517 -10.07 -7.64 -18.83
N ILE A 518 -10.72 -6.83 -17.99
CA ILE A 518 -11.15 -7.21 -16.64
C ILE A 518 -12.68 -7.31 -16.63
N GLN A 519 -13.20 -8.51 -16.38
CA GLN A 519 -14.64 -8.79 -16.40
C GLN A 519 -15.41 -8.07 -15.27
N SER A 520 -14.82 -8.05 -14.07
CA SER A 520 -15.33 -7.35 -12.90
C SER A 520 -14.16 -6.85 -12.06
N PHE A 521 -14.19 -5.59 -11.66
CA PHE A 521 -13.16 -4.94 -10.86
C PHE A 521 -13.79 -4.23 -9.67
N LYS A 522 -13.29 -4.51 -8.48
CA LYS A 522 -13.85 -4.05 -7.21
C LYS A 522 -12.87 -3.06 -6.58
N VAL A 523 -13.28 -1.80 -6.50
CA VAL A 523 -12.43 -0.70 -6.01
C VAL A 523 -12.15 -0.89 -4.51
N THR A 524 -10.88 -0.95 -4.13
CA THR A 524 -10.42 -1.21 -2.75
C THR A 524 -9.97 0.04 -2.01
N ALA A 525 -9.57 1.07 -2.73
CA ALA A 525 -9.32 2.40 -2.20
C ALA A 525 -9.73 3.47 -3.22
N PRO A 526 -10.26 4.63 -2.77
CA PRO A 526 -10.61 5.72 -3.65
C PRO A 526 -9.38 6.32 -4.35
N ASN A 527 -9.60 7.10 -5.41
CA ASN A 527 -8.57 7.92 -6.02
C ASN A 527 -7.90 8.83 -4.95
N GLN A 528 -6.58 8.76 -4.83
CA GLN A 528 -5.80 9.61 -3.91
C GLN A 528 -5.86 11.10 -4.28
N ALA A 529 -5.49 11.99 -3.37
CA ALA A 529 -5.29 13.41 -3.67
C ALA A 529 -4.15 13.62 -4.69
N ASN A 530 -4.44 14.34 -5.78
CA ASN A 530 -3.46 14.89 -6.70
C ASN A 530 -2.92 16.24 -6.19
N SER A 531 -3.81 17.06 -5.63
CA SER A 531 -3.47 18.33 -4.98
C SER A 531 -4.38 18.56 -3.77
N VAL A 532 -3.84 19.08 -2.68
CA VAL A 532 -4.63 19.58 -1.53
C VAL A 532 -4.42 21.09 -1.41
N ASN A 533 -5.48 21.83 -1.13
CA ASN A 533 -5.48 23.26 -0.85
C ASN A 533 -6.04 23.47 0.56
N GLU A 534 -5.14 23.49 1.55
CA GLU A 534 -5.49 23.57 2.98
C GLU A 534 -6.30 24.84 3.30
N THR A 535 -5.85 26.00 2.80
CA THR A 535 -6.53 27.29 2.97
C THR A 535 -8.00 27.27 2.53
N ASN A 536 -8.36 26.45 1.54
CA ASN A 536 -9.74 26.31 1.09
C ASN A 536 -10.39 25.00 1.53
N PHE A 537 -9.68 24.11 2.22
CA PHE A 537 -10.06 22.73 2.49
C PHE A 537 -10.72 22.06 1.26
N THR A 538 -9.97 21.99 0.16
CA THR A 538 -10.39 21.33 -1.09
C THR A 538 -9.27 20.46 -1.66
N SER A 539 -9.63 19.47 -2.47
CA SER A 539 -8.68 18.61 -3.18
C SER A 539 -9.15 18.31 -4.59
N THR A 540 -8.19 17.99 -5.48
CA THR A 540 -8.47 17.28 -6.74
C THR A 540 -7.92 15.86 -6.60
N ASN A 541 -8.67 14.83 -7.04
CA ASN A 541 -8.17 13.46 -6.98
C ASN A 541 -7.13 13.18 -8.10
N ARG A 542 -6.39 12.07 -8.04
CA ARG A 542 -5.58 11.52 -9.13
C ARG A 542 -6.45 10.76 -10.13
N SER A 543 -5.91 10.50 -11.31
CA SER A 543 -6.61 9.79 -12.39
C SER A 543 -6.50 8.27 -12.30
N PHE A 544 -5.91 7.74 -11.23
CA PHE A 544 -5.89 6.31 -10.94
C PHE A 544 -6.63 5.97 -9.64
N PHE A 545 -7.12 4.73 -9.58
CA PHE A 545 -7.77 4.13 -8.42
C PHE A 545 -7.33 2.67 -8.28
N TYR A 546 -7.56 2.10 -7.09
CA TYR A 546 -7.06 0.79 -6.70
C TYR A 546 -8.18 -0.24 -6.60
N GLY A 547 -7.90 -1.51 -6.86
CA GLY A 547 -8.90 -2.56 -6.72
C GLY A 547 -8.37 -3.98 -6.94
N VAL A 548 -9.29 -4.93 -6.92
CA VAL A 548 -9.04 -6.36 -7.16
C VAL A 548 -9.93 -6.86 -8.30
N ILE A 549 -9.50 -7.92 -8.99
CA ILE A 549 -10.33 -8.62 -9.98
C ILE A 549 -11.38 -9.47 -9.24
N GLY A 550 -12.65 -9.31 -9.60
CA GLY A 550 -13.76 -10.08 -9.04
C GLY A 550 -14.06 -9.80 -7.56
N ASP A 551 -14.44 -10.86 -6.83
CA ASP A 551 -14.89 -10.79 -5.43
C ASP A 551 -13.83 -11.20 -4.40
N VAL A 552 -12.55 -11.02 -4.74
CA VAL A 552 -11.44 -11.17 -3.80
C VAL A 552 -11.64 -10.24 -2.58
N PRO A 553 -11.19 -10.62 -1.36
CA PRO A 553 -11.22 -9.74 -0.19
C PRO A 553 -10.53 -8.40 -0.43
N ARG A 554 -10.86 -7.39 0.39
CA ARG A 554 -10.15 -6.11 0.35
C ARG A 554 -8.71 -6.33 0.86
N PRO A 555 -7.67 -5.85 0.16
CA PRO A 555 -6.30 -5.92 0.66
C PRO A 555 -6.08 -5.01 1.88
N PHE A 556 -5.41 -5.54 2.90
CA PHE A 556 -5.01 -4.81 4.11
C PHE A 556 -3.49 -4.71 4.19
N ARG A 557 -2.98 -3.67 4.85
CA ARG A 557 -1.56 -3.64 5.23
C ARG A 557 -1.30 -4.83 6.16
N GLU A 558 -0.33 -5.66 5.81
CA GLU A 558 0.14 -6.78 6.63
C GLU A 558 1.38 -6.42 7.46
N ALA A 559 1.95 -7.38 8.20
CA ALA A 559 3.12 -7.18 9.07
C ALA A 559 4.47 -7.13 8.33
N GLY A 560 5.45 -6.44 8.91
CA GLY A 560 6.82 -6.40 8.37
C GLY A 560 7.07 -5.42 7.21
N ILE A 561 8.30 -5.40 6.69
CA ILE A 561 8.71 -4.46 5.63
C ILE A 561 8.32 -4.94 4.22
N GLN A 562 8.22 -4.00 3.28
CA GLN A 562 7.82 -4.24 1.89
C GLN A 562 8.73 -5.29 1.18
N PRO A 563 8.18 -6.14 0.29
CA PRO A 563 8.95 -6.94 -0.66
C PRO A 563 10.02 -6.12 -1.40
N GLY A 564 11.15 -6.72 -1.78
CA GLY A 564 12.23 -6.04 -2.52
C GLY A 564 13.04 -4.98 -1.74
N THR A 565 12.45 -4.30 -0.75
CA THR A 565 13.12 -3.26 0.04
C THR A 565 14.15 -3.86 1.00
N ASN A 566 15.36 -3.30 1.07
CA ASN A 566 16.40 -3.76 2.00
C ASN A 566 16.11 -3.33 3.46
N PRO A 567 16.49 -4.14 4.47
CA PRO A 567 16.35 -3.75 5.87
C PRO A 567 17.24 -2.53 6.20
N PRO A 568 16.81 -1.61 7.09
CA PRO A 568 17.64 -0.48 7.51
C PRO A 568 18.97 -0.93 8.15
N ALA A 569 20.02 -0.13 7.94
CA ALA A 569 21.35 -0.42 8.49
C ALA A 569 21.34 -0.50 10.02
N GLY A 570 22.03 -1.49 10.57
CA GLY A 570 22.09 -1.75 12.02
C GLY A 570 21.01 -2.71 12.56
N THR A 571 20.04 -3.11 11.74
CA THR A 571 18.99 -4.06 12.16
C THR A 571 19.53 -5.47 12.38
N ILE A 572 18.96 -6.19 13.36
CA ILE A 572 19.20 -7.60 13.62
C ILE A 572 18.20 -8.42 12.77
N PRO A 573 18.63 -9.31 11.86
CA PRO A 573 17.72 -10.18 11.11
C PRO A 573 17.21 -11.34 11.98
N PRO A 574 15.97 -11.85 11.74
CA PRO A 574 15.17 -11.65 10.54
C PRO A 574 13.92 -10.76 10.72
N ILE A 575 13.97 -9.51 10.22
CA ILE A 575 12.77 -8.68 10.09
C ILE A 575 11.69 -9.40 9.26
N PRO A 576 10.42 -9.44 9.71
CA PRO A 576 9.29 -9.90 8.92
C PRO A 576 9.14 -9.13 7.60
N ARG A 577 8.55 -9.81 6.60
CA ARG A 577 8.12 -9.23 5.32
C ARG A 577 6.71 -9.74 5.02
N TRP A 578 5.89 -8.88 4.43
CA TRP A 578 4.62 -9.25 3.82
C TRP A 578 4.83 -9.60 2.33
N ASP A 579 3.79 -10.12 1.69
CA ASP A 579 3.81 -10.52 0.28
C ASP A 579 3.74 -9.34 -0.71
N GLY A 580 3.14 -8.21 -0.30
CA GLY A 580 2.90 -7.03 -1.13
C GLY A 580 1.43 -6.79 -1.51
N ASN A 581 0.52 -7.67 -1.10
CA ASN A 581 -0.84 -7.83 -1.64
C ASN A 581 -0.82 -8.00 -3.18
N PRO A 582 -0.37 -9.16 -3.71
CA PRO A 582 -0.25 -9.39 -5.16
C PRO A 582 -1.57 -9.24 -5.93
N GLU A 583 -2.72 -9.39 -5.26
CA GLU A 583 -4.04 -9.17 -5.84
C GLU A 583 -4.38 -7.69 -6.11
N LEU A 584 -3.65 -6.75 -5.50
CA LEU A 584 -3.93 -5.32 -5.56
C LEU A 584 -3.43 -4.70 -6.87
N MET A 585 -4.36 -4.42 -7.77
CA MET A 585 -4.11 -3.77 -9.04
C MET A 585 -4.48 -2.29 -9.02
N VAL A 586 -3.91 -1.54 -9.97
CA VAL A 586 -4.26 -0.14 -10.25
C VAL A 586 -4.99 -0.06 -11.59
N VAL A 587 -5.92 0.87 -11.73
CA VAL A 587 -6.48 1.29 -13.03
C VAL A 587 -6.19 2.77 -13.20
N ASN A 588 -5.56 3.15 -14.31
CA ASN A 588 -5.24 4.54 -14.65
C ASN A 588 -6.09 5.00 -15.85
N SER A 589 -6.81 6.11 -15.68
CA SER A 589 -7.93 6.49 -16.56
C SER A 589 -7.63 7.53 -17.64
N ASP A 590 -6.50 8.24 -17.56
CA ASP A 590 -6.11 9.26 -18.56
C ASP A 590 -4.71 9.07 -19.18
N ALA A 591 -3.91 8.13 -18.67
CA ALA A 591 -2.52 7.89 -19.08
C ALA A 591 -2.29 7.71 -20.60
N ILE A 592 -3.29 7.19 -21.32
CA ILE A 592 -3.26 6.98 -22.78
C ILE A 592 -4.28 7.85 -23.54
N GLY A 593 -4.63 9.02 -22.97
CA GLY A 593 -5.54 10.00 -23.57
C GLY A 593 -7.02 9.81 -23.21
N GLY A 594 -7.31 9.03 -22.17
CA GLY A 594 -8.66 8.80 -21.66
C GLY A 594 -9.21 9.97 -20.84
N SER A 595 -10.49 9.88 -20.46
CA SER A 595 -11.12 10.81 -19.52
C SER A 595 -10.94 10.32 -18.08
N LYS A 596 -10.48 11.20 -17.19
CA LYS A 596 -10.36 10.93 -15.76
C LYS A 596 -11.65 10.33 -15.16
N LEU A 597 -11.49 9.21 -14.46
CA LEU A 597 -12.53 8.51 -13.71
C LEU A 597 -12.26 8.57 -12.20
N GLU A 598 -13.31 8.74 -11.40
CA GLU A 598 -13.21 8.89 -9.94
C GLU A 598 -14.24 7.99 -9.24
N PHE A 599 -13.77 7.10 -8.35
CA PHE A 599 -14.61 6.12 -7.66
C PHE A 599 -14.28 6.01 -6.16
N ALA A 600 -15.28 5.66 -5.35
CA ALA A 600 -15.11 5.35 -3.92
C ALA A 600 -14.90 3.83 -3.71
N ALA A 601 -14.30 3.44 -2.58
CA ALA A 601 -14.09 2.03 -2.26
C ALA A 601 -15.43 1.27 -2.15
N GLY A 602 -15.45 0.02 -2.62
CA GLY A 602 -16.66 -0.80 -2.77
C GLY A 602 -17.44 -0.57 -4.08
N THR A 603 -17.03 0.37 -4.93
CA THR A 603 -17.55 0.48 -6.32
C THR A 603 -17.16 -0.78 -7.11
N VAL A 604 -18.08 -1.31 -7.93
CA VAL A 604 -17.79 -2.44 -8.84
C VAL A 604 -17.95 -1.99 -10.30
N ILE A 605 -16.96 -2.27 -11.13
CA ILE A 605 -16.84 -1.81 -12.51
C ILE A 605 -16.72 -3.01 -13.45
N THR A 606 -17.38 -2.98 -14.59
CA THR A 606 -17.23 -3.97 -15.68
C THR A 606 -16.99 -3.27 -17.01
N GLY A 607 -16.32 -3.92 -17.95
CA GLY A 607 -15.98 -3.36 -19.27
C GLY A 607 -14.63 -2.62 -19.33
N LEU A 608 -13.76 -2.84 -18.34
CA LEU A 608 -12.39 -2.31 -18.34
C LEU A 608 -11.53 -3.07 -19.37
N VAL A 609 -10.95 -2.33 -20.32
CA VAL A 609 -10.08 -2.85 -21.39
C VAL A 609 -8.93 -1.87 -21.65
N GLY A 610 -7.73 -2.39 -21.94
CA GLY A 610 -6.55 -1.63 -22.35
C GLY A 610 -5.25 -2.39 -22.11
N PRO A 611 -4.06 -1.83 -22.39
CA PRO A 611 -2.79 -2.48 -22.11
C PRO A 611 -2.52 -2.60 -20.61
N LEU A 612 -1.84 -3.67 -20.22
CA LEU A 612 -1.26 -3.83 -18.89
C LEU A 612 0.13 -3.16 -18.83
N ASP A 613 0.34 -2.32 -17.83
CA ASP A 613 1.59 -1.60 -17.54
C ASP A 613 2.11 -2.02 -16.16
N TYR A 614 3.42 -1.99 -15.91
CA TYR A 614 3.96 -2.27 -14.57
C TYR A 614 4.75 -1.07 -14.04
N SER A 615 4.28 -0.49 -12.93
CA SER A 615 4.91 0.67 -12.30
C SER A 615 4.50 0.83 -10.84
N PHE A 616 5.33 1.49 -10.03
CA PHE A 616 5.11 1.68 -8.58
C PHE A 616 4.82 0.35 -7.86
N ARG A 617 5.54 -0.69 -8.29
CA ARG A 617 5.43 -2.10 -7.86
C ARG A 617 4.04 -2.75 -8.07
N ARG A 618 3.22 -2.28 -9.02
CA ARG A 618 1.89 -2.85 -9.32
C ARG A 618 1.59 -2.95 -10.80
N TYR A 619 0.92 -4.04 -11.17
CA TYR A 619 0.24 -4.15 -12.47
C TYR A 619 -0.90 -3.14 -12.54
N THR A 620 -0.87 -2.35 -13.60
CA THR A 620 -1.67 -1.14 -13.80
C THR A 620 -2.35 -1.22 -15.16
N LEU A 621 -3.68 -1.32 -15.18
CA LEU A 621 -4.44 -1.25 -16.44
C LEU A 621 -4.52 0.20 -16.90
N LEU A 622 -4.05 0.52 -18.11
CA LEU A 622 -4.25 1.83 -18.72
C LEU A 622 -5.52 1.78 -19.57
N ILE A 623 -6.59 2.47 -19.16
CA ILE A 623 -7.91 2.28 -19.78
C ILE A 623 -7.97 2.87 -21.20
N GLU A 624 -8.63 2.15 -22.13
CA GLU A 624 -8.90 2.66 -23.47
C GLU A 624 -9.82 3.90 -23.46
N PRO A 625 -9.46 4.98 -24.19
CA PRO A 625 -10.29 6.17 -24.30
C PRO A 625 -11.67 5.85 -24.89
N GLY A 626 -12.73 6.08 -24.11
CA GLY A 626 -14.12 5.81 -24.52
C GLY A 626 -14.64 4.40 -24.21
N ALA A 627 -13.93 3.61 -23.37
CA ALA A 627 -14.41 2.31 -22.89
C ALA A 627 -15.83 2.42 -22.26
N ALA A 628 -16.73 1.51 -22.64
CA ALA A 628 -18.13 1.51 -22.22
C ALA A 628 -18.31 0.79 -20.87
N LEU A 629 -18.19 1.55 -19.77
CA LEU A 629 -18.21 1.00 -18.42
C LEU A 629 -19.63 0.88 -17.83
N ASN A 630 -19.91 -0.26 -17.18
CA ASN A 630 -21.03 -0.36 -16.25
C ASN A 630 -20.48 -0.25 -14.83
N VAL A 631 -21.01 0.71 -14.05
CA VAL A 631 -20.56 1.02 -12.70
C VAL A 631 -21.69 0.76 -11.71
N THR A 632 -21.45 -0.11 -10.74
CA THR A 632 -22.28 -0.29 -9.54
C THR A 632 -21.69 0.59 -8.43
N PRO A 633 -22.41 1.63 -7.93
CA PRO A 633 -21.87 2.56 -6.94
C PRO A 633 -21.44 1.91 -5.62
N ALA A 634 -20.46 2.53 -4.97
CA ALA A 634 -20.03 2.20 -3.62
C ALA A 634 -21.17 2.27 -2.58
N PRO A 635 -21.01 1.57 -1.44
CA PRO A 635 -21.84 1.77 -0.25
C PRO A 635 -21.93 3.24 0.18
N GLN A 636 -23.01 3.57 0.88
CA GLN A 636 -23.21 4.90 1.47
C GLN A 636 -22.55 4.99 2.87
N PRO A 637 -22.26 6.23 3.35
CA PRO A 637 -21.73 6.46 4.69
C PRO A 637 -22.51 5.72 5.78
N ARG A 638 -21.79 5.02 6.67
CA ARG A 638 -22.39 4.16 7.71
C ARG A 638 -22.08 4.70 9.11
N PRO A 639 -23.07 4.85 10.01
CA PRO A 639 -22.81 5.21 11.39
C PRO A 639 -22.03 4.11 12.13
N SER A 640 -21.39 4.49 13.24
CA SER A 640 -20.74 3.59 14.19
C SER A 640 -21.70 2.51 14.72
N VAL A 641 -22.93 2.93 15.06
CA VAL A 641 -24.10 2.10 15.38
C VAL A 641 -25.39 2.81 14.92
N GLU A 642 -26.44 2.05 14.59
CA GLU A 642 -27.77 2.63 14.34
C GLU A 642 -28.38 3.23 15.62
N THR A 643 -28.28 2.50 16.73
CA THR A 643 -28.83 2.87 18.04
C THR A 643 -27.80 2.61 19.14
N VAL A 644 -27.69 3.54 20.08
CA VAL A 644 -26.86 3.41 21.29
C VAL A 644 -27.70 2.80 22.42
N ASP A 645 -27.12 1.90 23.22
CA ASP A 645 -27.74 1.42 24.47
C ASP A 645 -27.74 2.57 25.49
N PRO A 646 -28.88 2.97 26.09
CA PRO A 646 -28.92 4.05 27.09
C PRO A 646 -28.11 3.75 28.37
N ASN A 647 -27.69 2.50 28.58
CA ASN A 647 -26.80 2.10 29.67
C ASN A 647 -25.32 2.16 29.27
N ALA A 648 -24.95 2.38 28.01
CA ALA A 648 -23.56 2.50 27.61
C ALA A 648 -22.96 3.83 28.08
N VAL A 649 -21.69 3.82 28.48
CA VAL A 649 -20.79 4.96 28.30
C VAL A 649 -20.25 4.88 26.87
N SER A 650 -20.20 6.02 26.18
CA SER A 650 -19.67 6.13 24.82
C SER A 650 -18.42 7.00 24.79
N VAL A 651 -17.28 6.38 24.46
CA VAL A 651 -15.97 7.05 24.36
C VAL A 651 -15.48 6.93 22.92
N ALA A 652 -15.23 8.06 22.26
CA ALA A 652 -14.89 8.14 20.84
C ALA A 652 -13.54 8.81 20.59
N GLY A 653 -12.88 8.44 19.49
CA GLY A 653 -11.64 9.04 19.01
C GLY A 653 -11.81 9.53 17.57
N TYR A 654 -11.35 10.74 17.26
CA TYR A 654 -11.46 11.32 15.92
C TYR A 654 -10.26 12.23 15.61
N ASN A 655 -9.39 11.81 14.67
CA ASN A 655 -8.45 12.71 14.00
C ASN A 655 -9.23 13.66 13.06
N MET A 656 -9.18 14.96 13.32
CA MET A 656 -9.89 16.02 12.58
C MET A 656 -9.11 16.55 11.36
N GLN A 657 -7.94 15.99 11.09
CA GLN A 657 -7.00 16.27 10.01
C GLN A 657 -6.66 17.76 9.89
N ARG A 658 -5.84 18.27 10.80
CA ARG A 658 -5.36 19.66 10.85
C ARG A 658 -6.49 20.69 10.90
N LEU A 659 -7.39 20.60 11.88
CA LEU A 659 -8.50 21.55 12.04
C LEU A 659 -8.00 22.87 12.65
N PHE A 660 -7.68 23.81 11.75
CA PHE A 660 -7.39 25.22 12.02
C PHE A 660 -8.64 26.11 11.91
N ASP A 661 -8.62 27.30 12.54
CA ASP A 661 -9.67 28.32 12.47
C ASP A 661 -9.51 29.33 11.32
N THR A 662 -9.22 30.59 11.60
CA THR A 662 -9.11 31.74 10.69
C THR A 662 -8.20 32.85 11.24
N VAL A 663 -7.56 32.64 12.39
CA VAL A 663 -6.47 33.47 12.94
C VAL A 663 -5.13 32.94 12.41
N ASP A 664 -4.12 33.81 12.36
CA ASP A 664 -2.74 33.52 11.95
C ASP A 664 -1.86 33.68 13.20
N ASP A 665 -1.33 32.59 13.75
CA ASP A 665 -0.48 32.59 14.94
C ASP A 665 1.02 32.72 14.53
N PRO A 666 1.62 33.92 14.59
CA PRO A 666 2.83 34.27 13.83
C PRO A 666 4.14 33.66 14.37
N ASN A 667 4.04 32.76 15.35
CA ASN A 667 5.16 32.03 15.95
C ASN A 667 5.25 30.57 15.46
N ILE A 668 4.18 30.03 14.89
CA ILE A 668 4.12 28.70 14.27
C ILE A 668 4.04 28.81 12.74
N LYS A 669 4.09 27.68 12.03
CA LYS A 669 3.95 27.65 10.56
C LYS A 669 2.77 26.78 10.15
N GLU A 670 1.59 27.36 10.21
CA GLU A 670 0.33 26.72 9.86
C GLU A 670 -0.20 27.14 8.47
N PRO A 671 -1.21 26.42 7.93
CA PRO A 671 -2.02 26.88 6.81
C PRO A 671 -3.27 27.61 7.31
N LEU A 672 -3.33 28.93 7.09
CA LEU A 672 -4.50 29.77 7.39
C LEU A 672 -5.72 29.41 6.52
N PRO A 673 -6.87 28.99 7.08
CA PRO A 673 -8.11 28.72 6.33
C PRO A 673 -8.92 29.97 5.98
N THR A 674 -9.76 29.88 4.94
CA THR A 674 -10.84 30.85 4.70
C THR A 674 -12.02 30.60 5.63
N ALA A 675 -12.79 31.65 5.93
CA ALA A 675 -13.98 31.54 6.77
C ALA A 675 -15.01 30.54 6.21
N GLU A 676 -15.15 30.47 4.88
CA GLU A 676 -16.00 29.50 4.19
C GLU A 676 -15.47 28.07 4.30
N ALA A 677 -14.14 27.87 4.34
CA ALA A 677 -13.54 26.56 4.58
C ALA A 677 -13.73 26.12 6.03
N TYR A 678 -13.40 26.96 7.00
CA TYR A 678 -13.56 26.65 8.43
C TYR A 678 -15.04 26.40 8.81
N ALA A 679 -15.97 27.20 8.28
CA ALA A 679 -17.41 26.97 8.47
C ALA A 679 -17.87 25.64 7.86
N ARG A 680 -17.40 25.28 6.66
CA ARG A 680 -17.67 23.96 6.04
C ARG A 680 -17.11 22.82 6.89
N ARG A 681 -15.88 22.93 7.38
CA ARG A 681 -15.27 21.88 8.24
C ARG A 681 -16.06 21.66 9.52
N LYS A 682 -16.40 22.73 10.25
CA LYS A 682 -17.25 22.63 11.45
C LYS A 682 -18.63 22.04 11.15
N GLN A 683 -19.22 22.32 9.98
CA GLN A 683 -20.47 21.67 9.54
C GLN A 683 -20.28 20.14 9.32
N LYS A 684 -19.26 19.72 8.57
CA LYS A 684 -18.99 18.29 8.29
C LYS A 684 -18.70 17.50 9.57
N ALA A 685 -17.86 18.07 10.46
CA ALA A 685 -17.57 17.50 11.77
C ALA A 685 -18.82 17.38 12.64
N SER A 686 -19.68 18.40 12.66
CA SER A 686 -20.96 18.37 13.40
C SER A 686 -21.89 17.25 12.92
N ILE A 687 -22.04 17.04 11.60
CA ILE A 687 -22.81 15.92 11.04
C ILE A 687 -22.20 14.58 11.47
N GLY A 688 -20.87 14.42 11.34
CA GLY A 688 -20.18 13.19 11.75
C GLY A 688 -20.39 12.86 13.23
N ILE A 689 -20.16 13.83 14.13
CA ILE A 689 -20.26 13.63 15.58
C ILE A 689 -21.70 13.38 16.02
N ARG A 690 -22.67 14.13 15.49
CA ARG A 690 -24.09 13.98 15.85
C ARG A 690 -24.71 12.72 15.28
N ASP A 691 -24.61 12.53 13.97
CA ASP A 691 -25.46 11.60 13.24
C ASP A 691 -24.76 10.25 12.98
N TYR A 692 -23.42 10.20 13.02
CA TYR A 692 -22.62 9.00 12.74
C TYR A 692 -21.88 8.44 13.98
N LEU A 693 -21.42 9.29 14.91
CA LEU A 693 -20.91 8.87 16.24
C LEU A 693 -22.00 8.88 17.34
N LYS A 694 -23.20 9.39 17.02
CA LYS A 694 -24.38 9.44 17.90
C LYS A 694 -24.22 10.30 19.16
N THR A 695 -23.46 11.40 19.09
CA THR A 695 -23.13 12.28 20.23
C THR A 695 -22.49 11.54 21.41
N PRO A 696 -21.25 11.02 21.27
CA PRO A 696 -20.57 10.28 22.35
C PRO A 696 -20.42 11.11 23.63
N ASP A 697 -20.40 10.45 24.79
CA ASP A 697 -20.29 11.09 26.10
C ASP A 697 -18.93 11.78 26.28
N ILE A 698 -17.88 11.13 25.78
CA ILE A 698 -16.49 11.63 25.74
C ILE A 698 -15.99 11.46 24.30
N LEU A 699 -15.52 12.54 23.68
CA LEU A 699 -14.85 12.50 22.37
C LEU A 699 -13.44 13.06 22.52
N GLY A 700 -12.43 12.19 22.42
CA GLY A 700 -11.05 12.60 22.18
C GLY A 700 -10.90 13.05 20.73
N ALA A 701 -10.48 14.30 20.53
CA ALA A 701 -10.15 14.85 19.22
C ALA A 701 -8.63 15.00 19.11
N VAL A 702 -8.07 14.69 17.94
CA VAL A 702 -6.67 14.96 17.62
C VAL A 702 -6.57 15.75 16.32
N GLU A 703 -5.48 16.49 16.17
CA GLU A 703 -5.29 17.50 15.12
C GLU A 703 -6.32 18.63 15.17
N ILE A 704 -6.46 19.20 16.36
CA ILE A 704 -7.07 20.52 16.57
C ILE A 704 -5.94 21.55 16.66
N GLU A 705 -6.12 22.75 16.14
CA GLU A 705 -5.18 23.87 16.34
C GLU A 705 -5.03 24.20 17.84
N ASN A 706 -6.07 24.77 18.44
CA ASN A 706 -6.04 25.30 19.80
C ASN A 706 -7.39 25.15 20.53
N LEU A 707 -7.43 25.60 21.79
CA LEU A 707 -8.64 25.53 22.61
C LEU A 707 -9.80 26.36 22.04
N SER A 708 -9.51 27.49 21.37
CA SER A 708 -10.49 28.35 20.69
C SER A 708 -11.27 27.55 19.65
N THR A 709 -10.54 26.90 18.74
CA THR A 709 -11.08 26.05 17.67
C THR A 709 -11.96 24.94 18.24
N LEU A 710 -11.52 24.29 19.33
CA LEU A 710 -12.30 23.21 19.95
C LEU A 710 -13.61 23.70 20.60
N GLN A 711 -13.58 24.87 21.25
CA GLN A 711 -14.78 25.52 21.81
C GLN A 711 -15.77 25.92 20.70
N ASP A 712 -15.26 26.40 19.57
CA ASP A 712 -16.06 26.84 18.43
C ASP A 712 -16.74 25.66 17.70
N LEU A 713 -16.05 24.51 17.63
CA LEU A 713 -16.64 23.24 17.20
C LEU A 713 -17.71 22.74 18.19
N ALA A 714 -17.45 22.81 19.51
CA ALA A 714 -18.42 22.44 20.54
C ALA A 714 -19.72 23.27 20.42
N ALA A 715 -19.58 24.59 20.26
CA ALA A 715 -20.69 25.52 20.07
C ALA A 715 -21.50 25.18 18.81
N LYS A 716 -20.83 24.86 17.70
CA LYS A 716 -21.50 24.43 16.45
C LYS A 716 -22.33 23.16 16.66
N ILE A 717 -21.76 22.13 17.28
CA ILE A 717 -22.45 20.85 17.54
C ILE A 717 -23.67 21.06 18.45
N ASN A 718 -23.53 21.84 19.51
CA ASN A 718 -24.60 22.15 20.46
C ASN A 718 -25.77 22.88 19.78
N ALA A 719 -25.48 23.89 18.96
CA ALA A 719 -26.48 24.65 18.21
C ALA A 719 -27.18 23.79 17.14
N ASP A 720 -26.41 23.01 16.37
CA ASP A 720 -26.95 22.14 15.32
C ASP A 720 -27.83 21.03 15.87
N ALA A 721 -27.48 20.44 17.02
CA ALA A 721 -28.30 19.42 17.67
C ALA A 721 -29.71 19.95 17.96
N VAL A 722 -29.81 21.12 18.60
CA VAL A 722 -31.09 21.80 18.88
C VAL A 722 -31.83 22.14 17.58
N ALA A 723 -31.13 22.68 16.57
CA ALA A 723 -31.73 23.04 15.28
C ALA A 723 -32.29 21.83 14.51
N ASN A 724 -31.73 20.63 14.71
CA ASN A 724 -32.18 19.38 14.11
C ASN A 724 -33.12 18.57 15.03
N GLY A 725 -33.62 19.16 16.13
CA GLY A 725 -34.56 18.51 17.04
C GLY A 725 -33.96 17.40 17.91
N GLN A 726 -32.63 17.32 18.01
CA GLN A 726 -31.90 16.39 18.85
C GLN A 726 -31.69 16.99 20.26
N PRO A 727 -31.53 16.18 21.31
CA PRO A 727 -31.11 16.68 22.62
C PRO A 727 -29.77 17.41 22.51
N ASN A 728 -29.68 18.62 23.09
CA ASN A 728 -28.42 19.34 23.18
C ASN A 728 -27.42 18.52 24.02
N PRO A 729 -26.25 18.09 23.48
CA PRO A 729 -25.25 17.38 24.28
C PRO A 729 -24.55 18.27 25.30
N ASN A 730 -24.63 19.61 25.12
CA ASN A 730 -23.91 20.61 25.90
C ASN A 730 -22.42 20.27 26.02
N TYR A 731 -21.77 20.07 24.87
CA TYR A 731 -20.34 19.81 24.81
C TYR A 731 -19.55 21.00 25.37
N VAL A 732 -18.61 20.67 26.25
CA VAL A 732 -17.57 21.57 26.76
C VAL A 732 -16.21 21.07 26.27
N ALA A 733 -15.37 22.00 25.82
CA ALA A 733 -14.05 21.71 25.26
C ALA A 733 -12.95 21.80 26.34
N TYR A 734 -12.00 20.86 26.28
CA TYR A 734 -10.79 20.84 27.09
C TYR A 734 -9.60 20.52 26.18
N LEU A 735 -8.57 21.36 26.19
CA LEU A 735 -7.33 21.21 25.44
C LEU A 735 -6.22 21.91 26.25
N GLU A 736 -5.03 21.34 26.24
CA GLU A 736 -3.79 21.96 26.74
C GLU A 736 -2.81 22.00 25.57
N GLU A 737 -2.17 23.14 25.35
CA GLU A 737 -1.28 23.35 24.20
C GLU A 737 -0.11 22.35 24.20
N GLY A 738 0.24 21.77 23.07
CA GLY A 738 1.31 20.79 22.90
C GLY A 738 2.65 21.42 22.53
N ASN A 739 3.43 20.69 21.74
CA ASN A 739 4.78 21.09 21.32
C ASN A 739 4.96 21.00 19.78
N ASP A 740 3.87 20.81 19.02
CA ASP A 740 3.97 20.49 17.60
C ASP A 740 4.35 21.73 16.77
N PRO A 741 5.46 21.70 16.00
CA PRO A 741 5.93 22.86 15.25
C PRO A 741 5.01 23.26 14.08
N GLY A 742 4.02 22.43 13.77
CA GLY A 742 2.95 22.69 12.81
C GLY A 742 1.59 22.95 13.45
N GLY A 743 1.52 23.23 14.76
CA GLY A 743 0.34 23.75 15.46
C GLY A 743 -0.84 22.79 15.55
N ILE A 744 -0.63 21.52 15.90
CA ILE A 744 -1.71 20.53 16.01
C ILE A 744 -1.64 19.70 17.29
N ASP A 745 -2.73 19.74 18.05
CA ASP A 745 -2.84 19.21 19.41
C ASP A 745 -3.93 18.15 19.59
N VAL A 746 -4.07 17.70 20.84
CA VAL A 746 -5.06 16.71 21.29
C VAL A 746 -5.96 17.32 22.37
N GLY A 747 -7.25 17.00 22.34
CA GLY A 747 -8.25 17.59 23.22
C GLY A 747 -9.47 16.69 23.43
N TYR A 748 -10.43 17.18 24.23
CA TYR A 748 -11.69 16.50 24.50
C TYR A 748 -12.90 17.41 24.29
N LEU A 749 -13.96 16.85 23.70
CA LEU A 749 -15.33 17.34 23.84
C LEU A 749 -16.09 16.45 24.82
N ILE A 750 -16.58 17.05 25.90
CA ILE A 750 -17.22 16.37 27.03
C ILE A 750 -18.71 16.71 27.10
N LYS A 751 -19.58 15.70 27.11
CA LYS A 751 -21.04 15.86 27.13
C LYS A 751 -21.53 16.23 28.52
N THR A 752 -21.84 17.50 28.76
CA THR A 752 -22.21 18.00 30.10
C THR A 752 -23.71 18.18 30.32
N ALA A 753 -24.57 17.84 29.34
CA ALA A 753 -26.03 17.90 29.52
C ALA A 753 -26.49 17.12 30.77
N GLU A 754 -27.36 17.72 31.59
CA GLU A 754 -27.77 17.13 32.86
C GLU A 754 -28.59 15.85 32.68
N VAL A 755 -28.26 14.81 33.47
CA VAL A 755 -29.05 13.57 33.59
C VAL A 755 -29.92 13.57 34.86
N LEU A 756 -29.50 14.35 35.86
CA LEU A 756 -30.21 14.65 37.10
C LEU A 756 -29.92 16.12 37.47
N PRO A 757 -30.79 16.81 38.22
CA PRO A 757 -30.59 18.23 38.57
C PRO A 757 -29.25 18.48 39.26
N GLY A 758 -28.40 19.34 38.68
CA GLY A 758 -27.06 19.61 39.18
C GLY A 758 -26.04 18.48 38.94
N LYS A 759 -26.35 17.50 38.07
CA LYS A 759 -25.43 16.43 37.68
C LYS A 759 -25.33 16.28 36.15
N PRO A 760 -24.19 16.69 35.55
CA PRO A 760 -23.95 16.51 34.11
C PRO A 760 -23.81 15.02 33.78
N ARG A 761 -24.07 14.66 32.52
CA ARG A 761 -23.82 13.30 32.00
C ARG A 761 -22.37 12.86 32.23
N VAL A 762 -21.40 13.75 32.05
CA VAL A 762 -20.00 13.54 32.43
C VAL A 762 -19.56 14.64 33.38
N GLU A 763 -19.15 14.25 34.59
CA GLU A 763 -18.50 15.10 35.59
C GLU A 763 -16.98 14.96 35.43
N VAL A 764 -16.32 16.03 34.99
CA VAL A 764 -14.85 16.09 34.86
C VAL A 764 -14.24 16.33 36.24
N LEU A 765 -13.32 15.46 36.65
CA LEU A 765 -12.56 15.58 37.91
C LEU A 765 -11.22 16.30 37.66
N ALA A 766 -10.51 15.90 36.61
CA ALA A 766 -9.26 16.51 36.18
C ALA A 766 -9.06 16.33 34.67
N VAL A 767 -8.38 17.30 34.06
CA VAL A 767 -7.69 17.15 32.78
C VAL A 767 -6.22 17.49 33.02
N THR A 768 -5.29 16.77 32.41
CA THR A 768 -3.84 16.96 32.60
C THR A 768 -3.05 16.45 31.40
N GLN A 769 -2.25 17.31 30.78
CA GLN A 769 -1.29 16.90 29.76
C GLN A 769 -0.08 16.20 30.38
N ILE A 770 0.35 15.07 29.81
CA ILE A 770 1.48 14.29 30.32
C ILE A 770 2.67 14.29 29.35
N GLY A 771 3.87 14.44 29.89
CA GLY A 771 5.11 14.33 29.11
C GLY A 771 5.48 15.53 28.26
N LYS A 772 4.86 16.70 28.47
CA LYS A 772 5.13 17.96 27.76
C LYS A 772 6.62 18.31 27.75
N ASP A 773 7.19 18.49 28.93
CA ASP A 773 8.59 18.89 29.12
C ASP A 773 9.57 17.69 29.11
N THR A 774 9.12 16.51 28.67
CA THR A 774 9.98 15.32 28.60
C THR A 774 10.84 15.39 27.36
N THR A 775 12.16 15.37 27.52
CA THR A 775 13.12 15.37 26.42
C THR A 775 13.69 13.99 26.16
N TRP A 776 14.27 13.80 24.97
CA TRP A 776 15.03 12.61 24.59
C TRP A 776 16.34 13.00 23.90
N VAL A 777 17.29 12.05 23.88
CA VAL A 777 18.57 12.22 23.17
C VAL A 777 18.49 11.55 21.81
N GLN A 778 18.70 12.34 20.77
CA GLN A 778 18.68 11.94 19.37
C GLN A 778 19.92 11.11 19.00
N PRO A 779 19.91 10.31 17.90
CA PRO A 779 21.06 9.49 17.49
C PRO A 779 22.34 10.26 17.14
N ASP A 780 22.26 11.58 16.91
CA ASP A 780 23.39 12.47 16.68
C ASP A 780 23.97 13.07 17.98
N GLY A 781 23.31 12.82 19.13
CA GLY A 781 23.68 13.33 20.45
C GLY A 781 22.99 14.63 20.88
N ASN A 782 22.15 15.24 20.03
CA ASN A 782 21.36 16.41 20.40
C ASN A 782 20.16 16.06 21.30
N SER A 783 19.66 17.02 22.07
CA SER A 783 18.41 16.90 22.85
C SER A 783 17.24 17.54 22.09
N ASP A 784 16.05 16.97 22.26
CA ASP A 784 14.79 17.36 21.58
C ASP A 784 13.61 17.00 22.50
N GLU A 785 12.47 17.67 22.36
CA GLU A 785 11.22 17.30 23.03
C GLU A 785 10.79 15.89 22.59
N LEU A 786 10.49 14.99 23.53
CA LEU A 786 10.10 13.60 23.19
C LEU A 786 8.73 13.55 22.55
N ASN A 787 7.75 14.22 23.15
CA ASN A 787 6.37 14.21 22.68
C ASN A 787 6.11 15.50 21.90
N ASP A 788 6.06 15.37 20.56
CA ASP A 788 5.63 16.47 19.69
C ASP A 788 4.18 16.90 20.07
N ARG A 789 3.33 15.90 20.35
CA ARG A 789 1.93 16.06 20.78
C ARG A 789 1.70 15.26 22.07
N PRO A 790 1.90 15.89 23.25
CA PRO A 790 1.88 15.17 24.51
C PRO A 790 0.48 14.62 24.84
N PRO A 791 0.33 13.34 25.28
CA PRO A 791 -0.98 12.76 25.56
C PRO A 791 -1.75 13.54 26.63
N LEU A 792 -3.08 13.61 26.48
CA LEU A 792 -3.96 14.35 27.39
C LEU A 792 -4.86 13.40 28.19
N VAL A 793 -4.73 13.46 29.51
CA VAL A 793 -5.42 12.56 30.46
C VAL A 793 -6.68 13.24 30.97
N LEU A 794 -7.77 12.49 31.05
CA LEU A 794 -9.06 12.89 31.60
C LEU A 794 -9.45 11.92 32.71
N GLU A 795 -9.64 12.43 33.93
CA GLU A 795 -10.31 11.70 35.01
C GLU A 795 -11.77 12.18 35.09
N ALA A 796 -12.74 11.26 34.96
CA ALA A 796 -14.14 11.62 34.85
C ALA A 796 -15.08 10.59 35.50
N VAL A 797 -16.31 11.05 35.82
CA VAL A 797 -17.42 10.21 36.29
C VAL A 797 -18.60 10.36 35.34
N VAL A 798 -19.04 9.24 34.74
CA VAL A 798 -20.21 9.25 33.84
C VAL A 798 -21.46 8.87 34.64
N HIS A 799 -22.42 9.79 34.71
CA HIS A 799 -23.64 9.67 35.51
C HIS A 799 -24.83 9.16 34.69
N TYR A 800 -25.79 8.55 35.38
CA TYR A 800 -27.03 8.04 34.81
C TYR A 800 -28.25 8.66 35.48
N ALA A 801 -29.36 8.74 34.75
CA ALA A 801 -30.63 9.31 35.25
C ALA A 801 -31.27 8.49 36.39
N ASP A 802 -30.78 7.28 36.66
CA ASP A 802 -31.17 6.42 37.79
C ASP A 802 -30.25 6.58 39.02
N GLY A 803 -29.24 7.46 38.96
CA GLY A 803 -28.29 7.71 40.04
C GLY A 803 -27.07 6.78 40.06
N ARG A 804 -26.93 5.84 39.12
CA ARG A 804 -25.66 5.12 38.92
C ARG A 804 -24.57 6.06 38.41
N ALA A 805 -23.32 5.70 38.69
CA ALA A 805 -22.14 6.43 38.27
C ALA A 805 -21.02 5.46 37.84
N PHE A 806 -20.29 5.79 36.77
CA PHE A 806 -19.18 5.01 36.23
C PHE A 806 -17.92 5.88 36.13
N PRO A 807 -17.04 5.88 37.15
CA PRO A 807 -15.75 6.54 37.07
C PRO A 807 -14.79 5.80 36.12
N LEU A 808 -14.03 6.57 35.33
CA LEU A 808 -13.03 6.10 34.37
C LEU A 808 -11.88 7.11 34.21
N THR A 809 -10.76 6.63 33.67
CA THR A 809 -9.66 7.48 33.18
C THR A 809 -9.50 7.27 31.68
N ALA A 810 -9.69 8.33 30.91
CA ALA A 810 -9.39 8.34 29.48
C ALA A 810 -8.02 8.99 29.21
N VAL A 811 -7.33 8.53 28.17
CA VAL A 811 -6.07 9.12 27.70
C VAL A 811 -6.13 9.24 26.18
N VAL A 812 -6.06 10.46 25.65
CA VAL A 812 -6.03 10.71 24.20
C VAL A 812 -4.59 10.87 23.72
N VAL A 813 -4.26 10.20 22.61
CA VAL A 813 -2.90 10.04 22.07
C VAL A 813 -2.85 10.50 20.61
N HIS A 814 -1.79 11.22 20.22
CA HIS A 814 -1.41 11.40 18.82
C HIS A 814 0.11 11.27 18.64
N ASN A 815 0.59 10.04 18.52
CA ASN A 815 2.02 9.73 18.38
C ASN A 815 2.62 10.25 17.05
N ARG A 816 3.95 10.24 16.94
CA ARG A 816 4.69 10.59 15.73
C ARG A 816 4.36 9.66 14.57
N SER A 817 4.19 10.25 13.38
CA SER A 817 3.85 9.51 12.16
C SER A 817 4.94 8.59 11.62
N LEU A 818 4.55 7.58 10.85
CA LEU A 818 5.45 6.62 10.22
C LEU A 818 6.35 7.23 9.13
N GLY A 819 6.08 8.47 8.71
CA GLY A 819 6.76 9.11 7.57
C GLY A 819 8.27 9.17 7.74
N SER A 820 9.00 8.66 6.75
CA SER A 820 10.48 8.48 6.75
C SER A 820 11.03 7.38 7.67
N ALA A 821 10.21 6.63 8.43
CA ALA A 821 10.69 5.51 9.26
C ALA A 821 11.31 4.37 8.43
N ASP A 822 10.93 4.29 7.16
CA ASP A 822 11.41 3.37 6.12
C ASP A 822 12.83 3.68 5.64
N LYS A 823 13.32 4.92 5.80
CA LYS A 823 14.62 5.33 5.28
C LYS A 823 15.78 4.57 5.92
N THR A 824 16.77 4.23 5.10
CA THR A 824 18.01 3.55 5.50
C THR A 824 19.10 4.51 5.98
N ASP A 825 18.78 5.80 6.14
CA ASP A 825 19.70 6.87 6.55
C ASP A 825 19.55 7.23 8.05
N GLY A 826 20.28 8.28 8.47
CA GLY A 826 20.22 8.78 9.84
C GLY A 826 18.89 9.42 10.23
N GLU A 827 18.12 9.97 9.28
CA GLU A 827 16.78 10.52 9.55
C GLU A 827 15.80 9.37 9.80
N GLY A 828 15.84 8.30 9.01
CA GLY A 828 15.03 7.12 9.26
C GLY A 828 15.33 6.47 10.61
N LEU A 829 16.61 6.37 10.99
CA LEU A 829 17.00 5.93 12.33
C LEU A 829 16.41 6.84 13.43
N ARG A 830 16.52 8.17 13.27
CA ARG A 830 15.96 9.16 14.20
C ARG A 830 14.44 9.04 14.35
N VAL A 831 13.71 8.85 13.25
CA VAL A 831 12.25 8.66 13.28
C VAL A 831 11.85 7.38 14.01
N ARG A 832 12.48 6.23 13.69
CA ARG A 832 12.22 4.95 14.37
C ARG A 832 12.50 5.05 15.88
N MET A 833 13.64 5.63 16.25
CA MET A 833 13.98 5.87 17.67
C MET A 833 12.98 6.78 18.38
N LYS A 834 12.53 7.90 17.78
CA LYS A 834 11.55 8.81 18.41
C LYS A 834 10.18 8.12 18.60
N ARG A 835 9.70 7.37 17.60
CA ARG A 835 8.47 6.55 17.70
C ARG A 835 8.57 5.57 18.87
N GLN A 836 9.70 4.86 19.01
CA GLN A 836 9.88 3.89 20.10
C GLN A 836 9.92 4.56 21.48
N ARG A 837 10.66 5.66 21.65
CA ARG A 837 10.71 6.36 22.95
C ARG A 837 9.35 6.94 23.36
N GLN A 838 8.51 7.38 22.41
CA GLN A 838 7.12 7.77 22.69
C GLN A 838 6.28 6.58 23.17
N ALA A 839 6.44 5.41 22.53
CA ALA A 839 5.77 4.17 22.93
C ALA A 839 6.17 3.72 24.35
N GLU A 840 7.47 3.69 24.65
CA GLU A 840 8.01 3.34 25.98
C GLU A 840 7.54 4.29 27.09
N PHE A 841 7.52 5.60 26.81
CA PHE A 841 7.03 6.61 27.75
C PHE A 841 5.55 6.38 28.11
N LEU A 842 4.72 6.17 27.08
CA LEU A 842 3.29 5.90 27.26
C LEU A 842 3.07 4.56 27.98
N ALA A 843 3.76 3.49 27.57
CA ALA A 843 3.72 2.18 28.22
C ALA A 843 4.02 2.29 29.73
N THR A 844 5.12 2.97 30.08
CA THR A 844 5.54 3.19 31.47
C THR A 844 4.49 3.95 32.27
N TYR A 845 3.90 5.02 31.71
CA TYR A 845 2.84 5.79 32.36
C TYR A 845 1.60 4.94 32.63
N LEU A 846 1.13 4.18 31.64
CA LEU A 846 -0.09 3.37 31.74
C LEU A 846 0.09 2.22 32.74
N ASN A 847 1.25 1.55 32.71
CA ASN A 847 1.60 0.52 33.69
C ASN A 847 1.64 1.09 35.12
N GLN A 848 2.28 2.25 35.32
CA GLN A 848 2.28 2.92 36.63
C GLN A 848 0.83 3.20 37.09
N ARG A 849 -0.06 3.67 36.20
CA ARG A 849 -1.44 4.01 36.54
C ARG A 849 -2.24 2.81 37.05
N GLN A 850 -2.18 1.68 36.33
CA GLN A 850 -2.92 0.47 36.72
C GLN A 850 -2.31 -0.25 37.93
N THR A 851 -0.98 -0.22 38.11
CA THR A 851 -0.33 -0.86 39.27
C THR A 851 -0.46 -0.04 40.55
N GLN A 852 -0.45 1.29 40.49
CA GLN A 852 -0.67 2.16 41.66
C GLN A 852 -2.12 2.16 42.13
N ASN A 853 -3.09 2.00 41.22
CA ASN A 853 -4.50 1.79 41.57
C ASN A 853 -5.17 0.77 40.63
N PRO A 854 -5.22 -0.52 41.02
CA PRO A 854 -5.88 -1.57 40.23
C PRO A 854 -7.38 -1.38 39.99
N ALA A 855 -8.05 -0.50 40.75
CA ALA A 855 -9.45 -0.13 40.51
C ALA A 855 -9.61 0.98 39.44
N THR A 856 -8.53 1.41 38.79
CA THR A 856 -8.59 2.38 37.68
C THR A 856 -9.16 1.71 36.43
N ARG A 857 -10.28 2.23 35.90
CA ARG A 857 -10.83 1.82 34.61
C ARG A 857 -10.21 2.65 33.51
N LEU A 858 -9.17 2.11 32.90
CA LEU A 858 -8.34 2.81 31.94
C LEU A 858 -8.83 2.55 30.51
N ILE A 859 -8.97 3.63 29.74
CA ILE A 859 -9.20 3.59 28.29
C ILE A 859 -8.24 4.57 27.60
N VAL A 860 -7.48 4.09 26.63
CA VAL A 860 -6.49 4.89 25.88
C VAL A 860 -6.88 4.85 24.42
N LEU A 861 -6.97 5.99 23.75
CA LEU A 861 -7.43 6.04 22.36
C LEU A 861 -6.87 7.23 21.58
N GLY A 862 -6.90 7.11 20.26
CA GLY A 862 -6.47 8.16 19.34
C GLY A 862 -5.61 7.58 18.24
N ASP A 863 -4.85 8.45 17.59
CA ASP A 863 -3.99 8.10 16.48
C ASP A 863 -2.60 7.67 17.02
N PHE A 864 -2.36 6.36 17.03
CA PHE A 864 -1.07 5.83 17.47
C PHE A 864 -0.01 5.87 16.35
N ASN A 865 -0.42 6.22 15.12
CA ASN A 865 0.42 6.19 13.92
C ASN A 865 1.22 4.86 13.81
N ALA A 866 0.51 3.76 14.05
CA ALA A 866 1.03 2.40 14.08
C ALA A 866 -0.10 1.39 13.80
N PHE A 867 0.24 0.26 13.19
CA PHE A 867 -0.71 -0.84 12.92
C PHE A 867 -0.93 -1.69 14.18
N GLU A 868 -1.94 -2.57 14.20
CA GLU A 868 -2.18 -3.49 15.31
C GLU A 868 -1.12 -4.61 15.45
N PHE A 869 -0.06 -4.56 14.66
CA PHE A 869 1.05 -5.50 14.57
C PHE A 869 2.36 -4.74 14.27
N ASN A 870 3.49 -5.43 14.44
CA ASN A 870 4.83 -4.93 14.10
C ASN A 870 4.99 -4.64 12.59
N ASP A 871 5.34 -3.39 12.25
CA ASP A 871 5.56 -2.92 10.87
C ASP A 871 6.93 -3.32 10.28
N GLY A 872 7.76 -4.02 11.05
CA GLY A 872 9.15 -4.39 10.76
C GLY A 872 10.16 -3.27 10.98
N LEU A 873 9.72 -2.10 11.43
CA LEU A 873 10.52 -0.91 11.66
C LEU A 873 10.50 -0.48 13.13
N THR A 874 9.33 -0.48 13.78
CA THR A 874 9.14 -0.09 15.20
C THR A 874 7.81 -0.64 15.74
N ASP A 875 7.83 -1.51 16.75
CA ASP A 875 6.63 -2.12 17.33
C ASP A 875 5.98 -1.24 18.42
N VAL A 876 5.46 -0.09 18.00
CA VAL A 876 4.80 0.90 18.87
C VAL A 876 3.61 0.28 19.61
N MET A 877 2.76 -0.49 18.93
CA MET A 877 1.57 -1.06 19.57
C MET A 877 1.92 -2.22 20.50
N GLY A 878 2.84 -3.12 20.12
CA GLY A 878 3.34 -4.17 21.00
C GLY A 878 3.94 -3.60 22.28
N THR A 879 4.77 -2.56 22.18
CA THR A 879 5.36 -1.85 23.33
C THR A 879 4.27 -1.28 24.27
N VAL A 880 3.27 -0.57 23.73
CA VAL A 880 2.24 0.09 24.57
C VAL A 880 1.27 -0.90 25.22
N ILE A 881 1.05 -2.09 24.64
CA ILE A 881 0.15 -3.11 25.24
C ILE A 881 0.86 -4.10 26.18
N GLY A 882 2.19 -4.06 26.30
CA GLY A 882 2.99 -5.04 27.06
C GLY A 882 3.27 -6.34 26.32
N ALA A 883 3.17 -6.35 25.00
CA ALA A 883 3.49 -7.51 24.16
C ALA A 883 4.37 -7.11 22.96
N PRO A 884 5.56 -6.53 23.19
CA PRO A 884 6.47 -6.14 22.12
C PRO A 884 7.03 -7.36 21.38
N SER A 885 7.28 -7.17 20.08
CA SER A 885 8.07 -8.11 19.29
C SER A 885 9.49 -8.27 19.82
N PRO A 886 10.16 -9.42 19.59
CA PRO A 886 11.59 -9.57 19.86
C PRO A 886 12.47 -8.61 19.05
N ASP A 887 13.61 -8.21 19.62
CA ASP A 887 14.66 -7.36 19.01
C ASP A 887 15.13 -7.78 17.59
N ASP A 888 14.99 -9.06 17.21
CA ASP A 888 15.36 -9.57 15.88
C ASP A 888 14.22 -9.52 14.84
N ALA A 889 13.08 -8.94 15.22
CA ALA A 889 11.92 -8.71 14.35
C ALA A 889 11.61 -7.22 14.10
N THR A 890 12.38 -6.27 14.65
CA THR A 890 12.20 -4.81 14.52
C THR A 890 13.45 -4.15 13.95
N ALA A 891 13.40 -2.86 13.60
CA ALA A 891 14.58 -2.08 13.19
C ALA A 891 15.07 -1.07 14.25
N VAL A 892 14.78 -1.36 15.53
CA VAL A 892 15.20 -0.58 16.71
C VAL A 892 15.81 -1.53 17.76
N PRO A 893 17.15 -1.60 17.88
CA PRO A 893 17.77 -2.53 18.83
C PRO A 893 17.40 -2.22 20.29
N GLY A 894 16.97 -3.23 21.05
CA GLY A 894 16.57 -3.11 22.46
C GLY A 894 15.12 -2.72 22.71
N ASP A 895 14.22 -2.85 21.72
CA ASP A 895 12.80 -2.51 21.87
C ASP A 895 11.90 -3.66 22.37
N GLY A 896 12.38 -4.91 22.39
CA GLY A 896 11.64 -6.10 22.86
C GLY A 896 11.45 -6.22 24.38
N ALA A 897 11.50 -5.12 25.12
CA ALA A 897 11.33 -5.07 26.56
C ALA A 897 9.86 -4.86 26.95
N ASP A 898 9.24 -5.84 27.61
CA ASP A 898 7.90 -5.67 28.17
C ASP A 898 7.91 -4.66 29.33
N LEU A 899 7.01 -3.68 29.24
CA LEU A 899 6.86 -2.56 30.18
C LEU A 899 5.46 -2.51 30.83
N VAL A 900 4.52 -3.41 30.53
CA VAL A 900 3.09 -3.27 30.94
C VAL A 900 2.46 -4.61 31.40
N GLU A 901 2.46 -4.84 32.71
CA GLU A 901 1.85 -6.02 33.35
C GLU A 901 0.75 -5.57 34.34
N PRO A 902 -0.49 -6.07 34.23
CA PRO A 902 -1.01 -6.92 33.16
C PRO A 902 -1.18 -6.17 31.84
N ASN A 903 -1.07 -6.90 30.73
CA ASN A 903 -1.22 -6.38 29.37
C ASN A 903 -2.52 -5.59 29.15
N LEU A 904 -2.44 -4.55 28.31
CA LEU A 904 -3.62 -3.86 27.79
C LEU A 904 -4.23 -4.62 26.62
N ILE A 905 -5.55 -4.49 26.45
CA ILE A 905 -6.31 -5.16 25.39
C ILE A 905 -6.63 -4.13 24.30
N ASN A 906 -6.02 -4.27 23.12
CA ASN A 906 -6.43 -3.51 21.94
C ASN A 906 -7.78 -4.01 21.43
N LEU A 907 -8.80 -3.15 21.47
CA LEU A 907 -10.17 -3.47 21.08
C LEU A 907 -10.35 -3.66 19.56
N ALA A 908 -9.40 -3.22 18.71
CA ALA A 908 -9.39 -3.56 17.29
C ALA A 908 -9.36 -5.09 17.07
N SER A 909 -8.76 -5.86 17.99
CA SER A 909 -8.78 -7.32 17.97
C SER A 909 -10.18 -7.94 18.13
N THR A 910 -11.17 -7.18 18.60
CA THR A 910 -12.52 -7.67 18.94
C THR A 910 -13.53 -7.59 17.78
N ILE A 911 -13.23 -6.78 16.75
CA ILE A 911 -14.05 -6.63 15.54
C ILE A 911 -13.58 -7.56 14.41
N ASP A 912 -14.42 -7.71 13.39
CA ASP A 912 -14.12 -8.50 12.19
C ASP A 912 -12.85 -7.96 11.50
N PRO A 913 -11.90 -8.81 11.06
CA PRO A 913 -10.72 -8.38 10.32
C PRO A 913 -11.01 -7.47 9.13
N MET A 914 -12.10 -7.70 8.39
CA MET A 914 -12.48 -6.85 7.24
C MET A 914 -13.02 -5.47 7.64
N GLU A 915 -13.11 -5.18 8.95
CA GLU A 915 -13.47 -3.89 9.52
C GLU A 915 -12.31 -3.26 10.33
N ARG A 916 -11.11 -3.86 10.33
CA ARG A 916 -9.91 -3.35 11.03
C ARG A 916 -9.15 -2.32 10.20
N TYR A 917 -9.83 -1.21 9.96
CA TYR A 917 -9.20 -0.04 9.38
C TYR A 917 -9.81 1.23 9.95
N SER A 918 -8.98 2.24 10.07
CA SER A 918 -9.39 3.65 10.18
C SER A 918 -8.90 4.46 8.98
N TYR A 919 -7.87 3.99 8.28
CA TYR A 919 -7.16 4.70 7.21
C TYR A 919 -7.07 3.86 5.93
N SER A 920 -6.75 4.50 4.81
CA SER A 920 -6.48 3.81 3.54
C SER A 920 -5.35 4.50 2.78
N PHE A 921 -4.27 3.77 2.53
CA PHE A 921 -3.05 4.29 1.90
C PHE A 921 -2.58 3.35 0.79
N ASP A 922 -2.26 3.93 -0.37
CA ASP A 922 -1.70 3.23 -1.53
C ASP A 922 -2.42 1.91 -1.93
N GLY A 923 -3.75 1.91 -1.82
CA GLY A 923 -4.62 0.77 -2.14
C GLY A 923 -4.95 -0.17 -0.98
N HIS A 924 -4.21 -0.07 0.13
CA HIS A 924 -4.35 -0.93 1.31
C HIS A 924 -5.25 -0.29 2.37
N ALA A 925 -6.09 -1.09 3.01
CA ALA A 925 -6.79 -0.70 4.25
C ALA A 925 -5.85 -0.84 5.46
N GLN A 926 -5.91 0.10 6.42
CA GLN A 926 -4.95 0.18 7.54
C GLN A 926 -5.63 0.66 8.83
N SER A 927 -5.26 0.12 10.00
CA SER A 927 -5.69 0.65 11.30
C SER A 927 -4.57 1.49 11.92
N LEU A 928 -4.76 2.80 12.05
CA LEU A 928 -3.85 3.72 12.76
C LEU A 928 -4.46 4.24 14.06
N ASP A 929 -5.78 4.32 14.08
CA ASP A 929 -6.59 4.62 15.26
C ASP A 929 -6.84 3.32 16.04
N HIS A 930 -6.59 3.35 17.35
CA HIS A 930 -6.81 2.21 18.23
C HIS A 930 -7.50 2.64 19.52
N THR A 931 -8.16 1.70 20.20
CA THR A 931 -8.59 1.87 21.59
C THR A 931 -8.08 0.70 22.43
N LEU A 932 -7.33 1.02 23.49
CA LEU A 932 -6.80 0.08 24.48
C LEU A 932 -7.59 0.17 25.78
N VAL A 933 -7.78 -0.94 26.47
CA VAL A 933 -8.38 -0.99 27.83
C VAL A 933 -7.63 -1.95 28.75
N ASN A 934 -7.67 -1.74 30.07
CA ASN A 934 -7.08 -2.64 31.06
C ASN A 934 -8.06 -3.73 31.59
N GLU A 935 -7.58 -4.70 32.38
CA GLU A 935 -8.41 -5.82 32.90
C GLU A 935 -9.64 -5.31 33.68
N GLU A 936 -9.50 -4.31 34.56
CA GLU A 936 -10.62 -3.77 35.38
C GLU A 936 -11.73 -3.13 34.51
N MET A 937 -11.40 -2.49 33.38
CA MET A 937 -12.43 -2.02 32.43
C MET A 937 -13.25 -3.19 31.85
N VAL A 938 -12.63 -4.35 31.60
CA VAL A 938 -13.32 -5.56 31.09
C VAL A 938 -14.07 -6.32 32.21
N VAL A 939 -13.61 -6.23 33.46
CA VAL A 939 -14.32 -6.77 34.62
C VAL A 939 -15.59 -5.96 34.90
N ALA A 940 -15.45 -4.63 35.00
CA ALA A 940 -16.52 -3.70 35.36
C ALA A 940 -17.57 -3.45 34.26
N THR A 941 -17.39 -3.99 33.06
CA THR A 941 -18.37 -3.92 31.97
C THR A 941 -19.09 -5.26 31.76
N SER A 942 -20.39 -5.20 31.48
CA SER A 942 -21.17 -6.36 31.03
C SER A 942 -20.93 -6.64 29.55
N SER A 943 -20.75 -5.58 28.74
CA SER A 943 -20.43 -5.63 27.32
C SER A 943 -19.51 -4.48 26.90
N ILE A 944 -18.61 -4.75 25.96
CA ILE A 944 -17.78 -3.76 25.26
C ILE A 944 -18.02 -3.94 23.76
N LYS A 945 -18.30 -2.85 23.04
CA LYS A 945 -18.37 -2.82 21.58
C LYS A 945 -17.51 -1.69 21.02
N PHE A 946 -16.39 -2.05 20.40
CA PHE A 946 -15.61 -1.17 19.53
C PHE A 946 -16.18 -1.21 18.10
N THR A 947 -16.08 -0.10 17.36
CA THR A 947 -16.61 0.07 15.99
C THR A 947 -16.11 1.40 15.39
N HIS A 948 -16.17 1.53 14.06
CA HIS A 948 -15.86 2.77 13.33
C HIS A 948 -17.11 3.30 12.60
N ALA A 949 -17.24 4.62 12.50
CA ALA A 949 -18.16 5.23 11.55
C ALA A 949 -17.46 5.33 10.18
N ARG A 950 -18.05 4.69 9.15
CA ARG A 950 -17.49 4.66 7.78
C ARG A 950 -17.88 5.92 7.05
N ILE A 951 -17.03 6.95 7.15
CA ILE A 951 -17.29 8.27 6.58
C ILE A 951 -16.08 8.86 5.83
N ASN A 952 -14.85 8.47 6.11
CA ASN A 952 -13.65 9.17 5.63
C ASN A 952 -12.80 8.32 4.69
N ALA A 953 -12.18 7.25 5.17
CA ALA A 953 -11.12 6.52 4.45
C ALA A 953 -11.52 5.96 3.08
N ASP A 954 -12.81 5.63 2.89
CA ASP A 954 -13.34 4.97 1.68
C ASP A 954 -13.80 5.94 0.58
N TYR A 955 -13.90 7.24 0.86
CA TYR A 955 -14.55 8.24 0.00
C TYR A 955 -13.55 9.10 -0.77
N LEU A 956 -14.00 9.75 -1.87
CA LEU A 956 -13.14 10.59 -2.72
C LEU A 956 -12.67 11.86 -2.01
N GLU A 957 -11.40 12.23 -2.17
CA GLU A 957 -10.78 13.44 -1.60
C GLU A 957 -11.48 14.75 -2.02
N ALA A 958 -12.11 14.77 -3.20
CA ALA A 958 -13.00 15.87 -3.61
C ALA A 958 -14.15 16.15 -2.61
N ASN A 959 -14.60 15.16 -1.82
CA ASN A 959 -15.69 15.32 -0.86
C ASN A 959 -15.36 16.28 0.31
N ARG A 960 -14.09 16.70 0.47
CA ARG A 960 -13.71 17.84 1.33
C ARG A 960 -14.51 19.10 1.04
N ALA A 961 -14.87 19.31 -0.23
CA ALA A 961 -15.65 20.46 -0.70
C ALA A 961 -17.16 20.38 -0.39
N ASP A 962 -17.72 19.18 -0.16
CA ASP A 962 -19.15 19.02 0.14
C ASP A 962 -19.42 19.31 1.63
N ALA A 963 -20.14 20.39 1.92
CA ALA A 963 -20.52 20.77 3.28
C ALA A 963 -21.68 19.95 3.86
N ASN A 964 -22.45 19.22 3.05
CA ASN A 964 -23.65 18.51 3.47
C ASN A 964 -23.42 17.02 3.78
N SER A 965 -22.25 16.49 3.41
CA SER A 965 -21.81 15.13 3.72
C SER A 965 -20.79 15.12 4.87
N PRO A 966 -20.83 14.14 5.80
CA PRO A 966 -19.75 13.95 6.78
C PRO A 966 -18.42 13.58 6.10
N THR A 967 -18.43 13.13 4.85
CA THR A 967 -17.32 12.37 4.27
C THR A 967 -16.12 13.23 3.86
N ARG A 968 -14.90 12.76 4.15
CA ARG A 968 -13.66 13.54 4.02
C ARG A 968 -13.74 14.87 4.80
N MET A 969 -14.20 14.79 6.04
CA MET A 969 -13.82 15.76 7.07
C MET A 969 -12.38 15.51 7.57
N SER A 970 -11.96 14.25 7.49
CA SER A 970 -10.61 13.74 7.72
C SER A 970 -10.34 12.63 6.69
N ASP A 971 -9.12 12.10 6.61
CA ASP A 971 -8.80 10.85 5.94
C ASP A 971 -8.92 9.62 6.85
N HIS A 972 -9.07 9.82 8.17
CA HIS A 972 -9.30 8.78 9.18
C HIS A 972 -10.79 8.61 9.51
N ASP A 973 -11.30 7.37 9.48
CA ASP A 973 -12.62 6.98 10.01
C ASP A 973 -12.62 7.05 11.56
N PRO A 974 -13.46 7.88 12.19
CA PRO A 974 -13.54 7.93 13.65
C PRO A 974 -14.08 6.66 14.30
N MET A 975 -13.51 6.33 15.45
CA MET A 975 -13.83 5.15 16.25
C MET A 975 -14.71 5.49 17.45
N VAL A 976 -15.52 4.52 17.89
CA VAL A 976 -16.30 4.60 19.14
C VAL A 976 -16.24 3.28 19.90
N THR A 977 -15.99 3.37 21.20
CA THR A 977 -16.18 2.28 22.16
C THR A 977 -17.41 2.54 23.00
N TYR A 978 -18.36 1.60 22.95
CA TYR A 978 -19.54 1.55 23.82
C TYR A 978 -19.29 0.56 24.95
N LEU A 979 -19.19 1.08 26.17
CA LEU A 979 -18.92 0.36 27.41
C LEU A 979 -20.23 0.26 28.21
N VAL A 980 -20.90 -0.89 28.23
CA VAL A 980 -22.07 -1.09 29.11
C VAL A 980 -21.56 -1.54 30.48
N PRO A 981 -21.74 -0.78 31.57
CA PRO A 981 -21.32 -1.20 32.90
C PRO A 981 -21.96 -2.52 33.31
N ARG A 982 -21.33 -3.21 34.26
CA ARG A 982 -21.92 -4.33 34.97
C ARG A 982 -22.69 -3.78 36.18
N GLU A 983 -23.85 -4.36 36.49
CA GLU A 983 -24.49 -4.11 37.77
C GLU A 983 -23.59 -4.58 38.92
N ILE A 984 -23.60 -3.87 40.04
CA ILE A 984 -22.81 -4.20 41.24
C ILE A 984 -23.76 -4.76 42.29
N ALA A 985 -23.42 -5.92 42.86
CA ALA A 985 -24.25 -6.64 43.82
C ALA A 985 -23.41 -7.36 44.90
N ASP A 986 -24.09 -8.08 45.77
CA ASP A 986 -23.53 -8.91 46.84
C ASP A 986 -24.52 -10.08 47.05
N LEU A 987 -24.20 -11.29 46.58
CA LEU A 987 -25.10 -12.45 46.60
C LEU A 987 -24.74 -13.45 47.71
N GLY A 988 -25.09 -13.09 48.94
CA GLY A 988 -25.03 -14.00 50.08
C GLY A 988 -26.00 -15.17 49.95
N VAL A 989 -25.55 -16.38 50.30
CA VAL A 989 -26.43 -17.53 50.55
C VAL A 989 -26.28 -18.02 51.98
N THR A 990 -27.37 -18.55 52.54
CA THR A 990 -27.39 -19.19 53.86
C THR A 990 -28.09 -20.54 53.79
N ALA A 991 -27.75 -21.43 54.71
CA ALA A 991 -28.31 -22.78 54.81
C ALA A 991 -28.56 -23.12 56.28
N ALA A 992 -29.67 -23.79 56.57
CA ALA A 992 -29.99 -24.30 57.90
C ALA A 992 -30.71 -25.65 57.80
N ALA A 993 -30.49 -26.52 58.79
CA ALA A 993 -31.24 -27.77 58.95
C ALA A 993 -32.51 -27.51 59.76
N THR A 994 -33.65 -28.12 59.40
CA THR A 994 -34.91 -27.94 60.16
C THR A 994 -34.91 -28.69 61.50
N ALA A 995 -34.00 -29.66 61.67
CA ALA A 995 -33.70 -30.34 62.92
C ALA A 995 -32.25 -30.82 62.90
N ALA A 996 -31.58 -30.87 64.06
CA ALA A 996 -30.22 -31.41 64.15
C ALA A 996 -30.14 -32.92 63.81
N SER A 997 -31.25 -33.64 64.01
CA SER A 997 -31.37 -35.06 63.71
C SER A 997 -32.82 -35.46 63.45
N VAL A 998 -33.03 -36.49 62.63
CA VAL A 998 -34.34 -37.11 62.35
C VAL A 998 -34.24 -38.63 62.45
N GLN A 999 -35.34 -39.33 62.69
CA GLN A 999 -35.36 -40.80 62.62
C GLN A 999 -35.64 -41.30 61.20
N VAL A 1000 -35.19 -42.53 60.90
CA VAL A 1000 -35.62 -43.27 59.70
C VAL A 1000 -37.15 -43.24 59.57
N GLY A 1001 -37.64 -42.89 58.39
CA GLY A 1001 -39.08 -42.70 58.10
C GLY A 1001 -39.61 -41.28 58.34
N GLN A 1002 -38.84 -40.37 58.96
CA GLN A 1002 -39.16 -38.94 59.02
C GLN A 1002 -38.54 -38.20 57.83
N SER A 1003 -38.91 -36.92 57.64
CA SER A 1003 -38.31 -36.09 56.58
C SER A 1003 -37.03 -35.40 57.03
N ILE A 1004 -35.96 -35.58 56.28
CA ILE A 1004 -34.77 -34.73 56.29
C ILE A 1004 -35.19 -33.39 55.68
N GLY A 1005 -35.04 -32.30 56.43
CA GLY A 1005 -35.44 -30.96 56.01
C GLY A 1005 -34.32 -29.94 56.13
N TYR A 1006 -34.24 -29.04 55.14
CA TYR A 1006 -33.34 -27.89 55.14
C TYR A 1006 -34.08 -26.64 54.64
N THR A 1007 -33.67 -25.48 55.12
CA THR A 1007 -33.99 -24.19 54.50
C THR A 1007 -32.72 -23.58 53.93
N ALA A 1008 -32.85 -22.86 52.83
CA ALA A 1008 -31.78 -22.07 52.25
C ALA A 1008 -32.33 -20.71 51.80
N VAL A 1009 -31.53 -19.66 51.92
CA VAL A 1009 -31.92 -18.30 51.51
C VAL A 1009 -30.80 -17.70 50.69
N ALA A 1010 -31.09 -17.27 49.47
CA ALA A 1010 -30.21 -16.40 48.69
C ALA A 1010 -30.69 -14.96 48.82
N THR A 1011 -29.79 -14.03 49.16
CA THR A 1011 -30.10 -12.62 49.38
C THR A 1011 -29.16 -11.76 48.56
N ASN A 1012 -29.70 -10.77 47.86
CA ASN A 1012 -28.88 -9.70 47.30
C ASN A 1012 -28.79 -8.57 48.33
N HIS A 1013 -27.61 -8.35 48.91
CA HIS A 1013 -27.37 -7.29 49.89
C HIS A 1013 -27.17 -5.89 49.26
N GLY A 1014 -27.13 -5.80 47.93
CA GLY A 1014 -27.05 -4.56 47.17
C GLY A 1014 -25.63 -4.21 46.68
N PRO A 1015 -25.37 -2.97 46.25
CA PRO A 1015 -26.32 -1.84 46.16
C PRO A 1015 -27.22 -1.88 44.90
N GLY A 1016 -26.83 -2.61 43.85
CA GLY A 1016 -27.62 -2.81 42.64
C GLY A 1016 -28.43 -4.11 42.67
N ARG A 1017 -28.85 -4.59 41.50
CA ARG A 1017 -29.51 -5.89 41.34
C ARG A 1017 -28.50 -6.98 40.96
N ALA A 1018 -28.76 -8.21 41.40
CA ALA A 1018 -28.05 -9.39 40.94
C ALA A 1018 -28.75 -9.92 39.67
N ASP A 1019 -28.06 -9.96 38.53
CA ASP A 1019 -28.62 -10.39 37.24
C ASP A 1019 -28.26 -11.86 36.92
N ALA A 1020 -29.23 -12.60 36.36
CA ALA A 1020 -29.14 -14.03 36.04
C ALA A 1020 -28.64 -14.88 37.23
N VAL A 1021 -29.36 -14.80 38.35
CA VAL A 1021 -28.98 -15.43 39.62
C VAL A 1021 -29.26 -16.92 39.60
N GLY A 1022 -28.24 -17.73 39.91
CA GLY A 1022 -28.30 -19.16 40.15
C GLY A 1022 -28.13 -19.50 41.63
N VAL A 1023 -28.78 -20.59 42.08
CA VAL A 1023 -28.56 -21.23 43.38
C VAL A 1023 -28.50 -22.73 43.17
N GLY A 1024 -27.33 -23.32 43.44
CA GLY A 1024 -27.10 -24.75 43.44
C GLY A 1024 -27.30 -25.35 44.83
N PHE A 1025 -27.90 -26.54 44.86
CA PHE A 1025 -28.06 -27.38 46.04
C PHE A 1025 -27.40 -28.74 45.77
N ALA A 1026 -26.55 -29.21 46.67
CA ALA A 1026 -25.92 -30.53 46.58
C ALA A 1026 -25.95 -31.24 47.94
N LEU A 1027 -26.44 -32.47 47.95
CA LEU A 1027 -26.49 -33.33 49.13
C LEU A 1027 -25.61 -34.57 48.94
N ASP A 1028 -24.92 -35.00 49.99
CA ASP A 1028 -24.01 -36.17 50.01
C ASP A 1028 -24.73 -37.51 50.26
N ALA A 1029 -25.98 -37.60 49.81
CA ALA A 1029 -26.79 -38.82 49.79
C ALA A 1029 -27.62 -38.90 48.50
N GLU A 1030 -28.00 -40.12 48.10
CA GLU A 1030 -28.97 -40.35 47.03
C GLU A 1030 -30.40 -40.28 47.59
N LEU A 1031 -31.16 -39.27 47.16
CA LEU A 1031 -32.44 -38.87 47.75
C LEU A 1031 -33.54 -38.84 46.68
N PRO A 1032 -34.07 -40.01 46.24
CA PRO A 1032 -35.11 -40.09 45.20
C PRO A 1032 -36.47 -39.48 45.58
N SER A 1033 -36.62 -39.02 46.82
CA SER A 1033 -37.80 -38.28 47.30
C SER A 1033 -37.52 -36.78 47.51
N LEU A 1034 -36.37 -36.27 47.06
CA LEU A 1034 -36.02 -34.86 47.24
C LEU A 1034 -37.00 -33.94 46.50
N SER A 1035 -37.61 -33.05 47.26
CA SER A 1035 -38.48 -31.98 46.78
C SER A 1035 -37.88 -30.63 47.18
N VAL A 1036 -38.02 -29.63 46.30
CA VAL A 1036 -37.56 -28.26 46.54
C VAL A 1036 -38.74 -27.30 46.38
N THR A 1037 -39.17 -26.71 47.49
CA THR A 1037 -40.09 -25.58 47.47
C THR A 1037 -39.28 -24.32 47.17
N LYS A 1038 -39.76 -23.53 46.20
CA LYS A 1038 -39.08 -22.37 45.63
C LYS A 1038 -40.03 -21.15 45.58
N PRO A 1039 -39.53 -19.91 45.44
CA PRO A 1039 -40.37 -18.77 45.13
C PRO A 1039 -41.03 -18.89 43.75
N ALA A 1040 -42.04 -18.05 43.48
CA ALA A 1040 -42.82 -18.11 42.25
C ALA A 1040 -41.96 -17.88 40.99
N GLU A 1041 -41.16 -16.81 40.98
CA GLU A 1041 -40.38 -16.35 39.82
C GLU A 1041 -39.12 -17.17 39.51
N TRP A 1042 -38.73 -18.07 40.42
CA TRP A 1042 -37.59 -18.96 40.22
C TRP A 1042 -37.98 -20.21 39.44
N THR A 1043 -37.06 -20.76 38.64
CA THR A 1043 -37.21 -22.08 38.00
C THR A 1043 -36.15 -23.02 38.57
N CYS A 1044 -36.52 -24.25 38.92
CA CYS A 1044 -35.59 -25.28 39.37
C CYS A 1044 -35.62 -26.48 38.43
N ASP A 1045 -34.46 -27.06 38.16
CA ASP A 1045 -34.32 -28.29 37.39
C ASP A 1045 -34.69 -29.52 38.27
N ALA A 1046 -34.96 -30.67 37.64
CA ALA A 1046 -35.29 -31.89 38.37
C ALA A 1046 -34.06 -32.44 39.14
N PRO A 1047 -34.24 -33.06 40.33
CA PRO A 1047 -33.14 -33.65 41.09
C PRO A 1047 -32.31 -34.65 40.28
N GLN A 1048 -31.01 -34.40 40.19
CA GLN A 1048 -30.03 -35.30 39.58
C GLN A 1048 -29.43 -36.18 40.67
N ILE A 1049 -29.51 -37.50 40.51
CA ILE A 1049 -29.11 -38.47 41.54
C ILE A 1049 -28.06 -39.41 40.92
N ALA A 1050 -26.85 -39.41 41.48
CA ALA A 1050 -25.76 -40.28 41.03
C ALA A 1050 -24.62 -40.35 42.05
N SER A 1051 -23.92 -41.49 42.09
CA SER A 1051 -22.62 -41.66 42.75
C SER A 1051 -22.60 -41.24 44.22
N GLY A 1052 -23.64 -41.58 44.97
CA GLY A 1052 -23.80 -41.25 46.39
C GLY A 1052 -24.28 -39.82 46.65
N LYS A 1053 -24.78 -39.08 45.64
CA LYS A 1053 -25.17 -37.67 45.76
C LYS A 1053 -26.49 -37.35 45.08
N THR A 1054 -27.09 -36.23 45.50
CA THR A 1054 -28.24 -35.61 44.84
C THR A 1054 -27.99 -34.12 44.66
N SER A 1055 -28.31 -33.55 43.49
CA SER A 1055 -28.22 -32.10 43.26
C SER A 1055 -29.44 -31.52 42.54
N VAL A 1056 -29.71 -30.25 42.80
CA VAL A 1056 -30.74 -29.42 42.15
C VAL A 1056 -30.14 -28.05 41.87
N ALA A 1057 -30.39 -27.50 40.68
CA ALA A 1057 -30.08 -26.11 40.36
C ALA A 1057 -31.38 -25.31 40.24
N CYS A 1058 -31.39 -24.09 40.78
CA CYS A 1058 -32.48 -23.12 40.67
C CYS A 1058 -31.95 -21.80 40.09
N ARG A 1059 -32.75 -21.08 39.31
CA ARG A 1059 -32.38 -19.82 38.64
C ARG A 1059 -33.53 -18.83 38.55
N THR A 1060 -33.21 -17.53 38.53
CA THR A 1060 -34.12 -16.41 38.22
C THR A 1060 -33.46 -15.45 37.22
N GLY A 1061 -34.25 -14.62 36.54
CA GLY A 1061 -33.75 -13.58 35.64
C GLY A 1061 -32.97 -12.48 36.38
N ALA A 1062 -33.43 -12.09 37.57
CA ALA A 1062 -32.74 -11.15 38.45
C ALA A 1062 -33.21 -11.30 39.92
N LEU A 1063 -32.47 -10.71 40.85
CA LEU A 1063 -32.84 -10.50 42.25
C LEU A 1063 -32.55 -9.04 42.64
N ALA A 1064 -33.60 -8.28 42.97
CA ALA A 1064 -33.50 -6.86 43.27
C ALA A 1064 -32.62 -6.56 44.51
N ASN A 1065 -32.18 -5.31 44.67
CA ASN A 1065 -31.49 -4.86 45.88
C ASN A 1065 -32.32 -5.17 47.14
N ALA A 1066 -31.68 -5.69 48.19
CA ALA A 1066 -32.26 -6.10 49.47
C ALA A 1066 -33.35 -7.20 49.39
N ALA A 1067 -33.47 -7.91 48.25
CA ALA A 1067 -34.42 -8.99 48.09
C ALA A 1067 -33.83 -10.36 48.48
N SER A 1068 -34.64 -11.20 49.11
CA SER A 1068 -34.30 -12.57 49.50
C SER A 1068 -35.23 -13.61 48.87
N ALA A 1069 -34.63 -14.69 48.37
CA ALA A 1069 -35.30 -15.86 47.81
C ALA A 1069 -35.17 -17.05 48.80
N ASN A 1070 -36.30 -17.46 49.38
CA ASN A 1070 -36.38 -18.56 50.34
C ASN A 1070 -36.67 -19.89 49.64
N PHE A 1071 -35.90 -20.92 49.96
CA PHE A 1071 -36.06 -22.29 49.49
C PHE A 1071 -36.20 -23.24 50.68
N ALA A 1072 -36.99 -24.29 50.52
CA ALA A 1072 -37.09 -25.39 51.48
C ALA A 1072 -36.91 -26.73 50.77
N LEU A 1073 -35.95 -27.53 51.24
CA LEU A 1073 -35.61 -28.83 50.69
C LEU A 1073 -36.10 -29.91 51.65
N SER A 1074 -36.76 -30.95 51.12
CA SER A 1074 -37.41 -31.99 51.92
C SER A 1074 -37.29 -33.35 51.23
N ALA A 1075 -36.76 -34.36 51.94
CA ALA A 1075 -36.57 -35.73 51.45
C ALA A 1075 -36.76 -36.75 52.60
N ASN A 1076 -37.29 -37.94 52.31
CA ASN A 1076 -37.50 -38.97 53.34
C ASN A 1076 -36.17 -39.61 53.79
N ALA A 1077 -35.99 -39.76 55.10
CA ALA A 1077 -34.87 -40.48 55.69
C ALA A 1077 -35.04 -42.00 55.49
N THR A 1078 -34.32 -42.58 54.52
CA THR A 1078 -34.34 -44.01 54.22
C THR A 1078 -33.48 -44.83 55.18
N ALA A 1079 -33.74 -46.14 55.26
CA ALA A 1079 -33.08 -47.03 56.24
C ALA A 1079 -31.57 -47.19 56.02
N ASP A 1080 -31.09 -47.04 54.78
CA ASP A 1080 -29.67 -47.07 54.43
C ASP A 1080 -28.91 -45.80 54.90
N LEU A 1081 -29.62 -44.73 55.28
CA LEU A 1081 -29.04 -43.52 55.85
C LEU A 1081 -28.86 -43.61 57.37
N ALA A 1082 -29.38 -44.65 58.04
CA ALA A 1082 -29.27 -44.82 59.48
C ALA A 1082 -27.81 -44.79 59.96
N GLY A 1083 -27.51 -43.91 60.93
CA GLY A 1083 -26.17 -43.69 61.46
C GLY A 1083 -25.28 -42.75 60.62
N LYS A 1084 -25.77 -42.24 59.49
CA LYS A 1084 -25.08 -41.22 58.68
C LYS A 1084 -25.55 -39.81 59.04
N THR A 1085 -24.72 -38.83 58.72
CA THR A 1085 -25.13 -37.42 58.62
C THR A 1085 -25.28 -37.08 57.14
N VAL A 1086 -26.40 -36.48 56.75
CA VAL A 1086 -26.60 -35.95 55.40
C VAL A 1086 -26.32 -34.44 55.44
N LYS A 1087 -25.39 -34.01 54.60
CA LYS A 1087 -24.94 -32.63 54.45
C LYS A 1087 -25.56 -32.02 53.20
N LEU A 1088 -26.14 -30.82 53.35
CA LEU A 1088 -26.46 -29.93 52.24
C LEU A 1088 -25.33 -28.90 52.10
N ALA A 1089 -24.81 -28.75 50.88
CA ALA A 1089 -24.05 -27.60 50.44
C ALA A 1089 -24.92 -26.74 49.50
N VAL A 1090 -24.82 -25.42 49.66
CA VAL A 1090 -25.54 -24.40 48.89
C VAL A 1090 -24.51 -23.46 48.27
N SER A 1091 -24.68 -23.12 47.00
CA SER A 1091 -23.81 -22.17 46.28
C SER A 1091 -24.62 -21.19 45.44
N GLY A 1092 -24.42 -19.88 45.63
CA GLY A 1092 -25.01 -18.82 44.81
C GLY A 1092 -24.07 -18.36 43.69
N GLU A 1093 -24.64 -18.00 42.53
CA GLU A 1093 -23.92 -17.38 41.42
C GLU A 1093 -24.73 -16.25 40.77
N THR A 1094 -24.06 -15.25 40.20
CA THR A 1094 -24.66 -14.09 39.53
C THR A 1094 -23.77 -13.63 38.39
N THR A 1095 -24.34 -12.89 37.42
CA THR A 1095 -23.58 -12.25 36.33
C THR A 1095 -23.25 -10.77 36.59
N SER A 1096 -23.82 -10.19 37.65
CA SER A 1096 -23.40 -8.92 38.25
C SER A 1096 -21.98 -9.01 38.85
N GLN A 1097 -21.35 -7.86 39.13
CA GLN A 1097 -20.12 -7.80 39.90
C GLN A 1097 -20.46 -8.08 41.36
N ASP A 1098 -20.23 -9.31 41.81
CA ASP A 1098 -20.33 -9.64 43.23
C ASP A 1098 -19.13 -9.08 43.98
N THR A 1099 -19.40 -8.22 44.96
CA THR A 1099 -18.38 -7.53 45.76
C THR A 1099 -17.97 -8.27 47.03
N VAL A 1100 -18.70 -9.32 47.43
CA VAL A 1100 -18.48 -10.05 48.70
C VAL A 1100 -18.50 -11.57 48.48
N ALA A 1101 -17.88 -12.01 47.37
CA ALA A 1101 -17.80 -13.38 46.83
C ALA A 1101 -17.52 -14.56 47.81
N GLY A 1102 -17.15 -14.28 49.07
CA GLY A 1102 -16.98 -15.25 50.14
C GLY A 1102 -18.25 -15.62 50.92
N ASN A 1103 -19.39 -14.95 50.70
CA ASN A 1103 -20.69 -15.30 51.31
C ASN A 1103 -21.59 -16.15 50.39
N ASN A 1104 -21.14 -16.42 49.16
CA ASN A 1104 -21.85 -17.17 48.13
C ASN A 1104 -21.89 -18.69 48.36
N ALA A 1105 -21.44 -19.19 49.51
CA ALA A 1105 -21.51 -20.60 49.88
C ALA A 1105 -21.94 -20.80 51.34
N ALA A 1106 -22.82 -21.78 51.57
CA ALA A 1106 -23.28 -22.16 52.91
C ALA A 1106 -23.52 -23.66 53.02
N GLU A 1107 -23.45 -24.20 54.24
CA GLU A 1107 -23.61 -25.63 54.50
C GLU A 1107 -24.50 -25.91 55.71
N ALA A 1108 -25.26 -27.00 55.67
CA ALA A 1108 -26.11 -27.47 56.76
C ALA A 1108 -26.08 -29.01 56.85
N SER A 1109 -26.43 -29.59 58.00
CA SER A 1109 -26.33 -31.04 58.23
C SER A 1109 -27.45 -31.58 59.12
N VAL A 1110 -27.93 -32.79 58.82
CA VAL A 1110 -28.93 -33.54 59.59
C VAL A 1110 -28.40 -34.95 59.87
N ALA A 1111 -28.35 -35.37 61.13
CA ALA A 1111 -28.04 -36.76 61.48
C ALA A 1111 -29.29 -37.67 61.36
N VAL A 1112 -29.18 -38.81 60.67
CA VAL A 1112 -30.27 -39.78 60.56
C VAL A 1112 -30.07 -40.89 61.59
N ILE A 1113 -30.96 -40.94 62.59
CA ILE A 1113 -30.90 -41.88 63.71
C ILE A 1113 -31.79 -43.10 63.41
N ALA A 1114 -31.37 -44.28 63.88
CA ALA A 1114 -32.20 -45.48 63.82
C ALA A 1114 -33.56 -45.26 64.54
N GLN A 1115 -34.59 -45.95 64.04
CA GLN A 1115 -35.94 -45.92 64.63
C GLN A 1115 -35.92 -46.57 66.03
N ASP A 1116 -36.45 -45.87 67.03
CA ASP A 1116 -36.48 -46.37 68.40
C ASP A 1116 -37.62 -47.39 68.59
N ASP A 1117 -37.28 -48.62 68.99
CA ASP A 1117 -38.20 -49.77 68.99
C ASP A 1117 -39.00 -49.94 70.29
N GLY A 1118 -38.90 -48.97 71.21
CA GLY A 1118 -39.62 -48.95 72.49
C GLY A 1118 -39.14 -49.98 73.52
N THR A 1119 -38.03 -50.69 73.28
CA THR A 1119 -37.51 -51.67 74.24
C THR A 1119 -36.86 -50.98 75.45
N ALA A 1120 -37.28 -51.36 76.66
CA ALA A 1120 -36.71 -50.87 77.91
C ALA A 1120 -35.21 -51.20 78.02
N VAL A 1121 -34.40 -50.26 78.51
CA VAL A 1121 -32.93 -50.41 78.57
C VAL A 1121 -32.49 -51.06 79.87
N LEU A 1122 -31.77 -52.17 79.79
CA LEU A 1122 -31.04 -52.79 80.90
C LEU A 1122 -29.63 -52.20 80.95
N LEU A 1123 -29.24 -51.62 82.09
CA LEU A 1123 -27.95 -50.95 82.26
C LEU A 1123 -26.94 -51.87 82.97
N ASN A 1124 -25.68 -51.85 82.50
CA ASN A 1124 -24.59 -52.62 83.11
C ASN A 1124 -24.47 -52.32 84.62
N GLY A 1125 -24.45 -53.37 85.44
CA GLY A 1125 -24.34 -53.27 86.90
C GLY A 1125 -25.60 -52.84 87.65
N LYS A 1126 -26.72 -52.54 86.96
CA LYS A 1126 -28.00 -52.16 87.60
C LYS A 1126 -29.03 -53.28 87.47
N ALA A 1127 -29.66 -53.61 88.60
CA ALA A 1127 -30.77 -54.54 88.63
C ALA A 1127 -32.10 -53.83 88.31
N VAL A 1128 -33.01 -54.54 87.64
CA VAL A 1128 -34.39 -54.13 87.36
C VAL A 1128 -35.32 -55.15 88.01
N ASP A 1129 -36.31 -54.68 88.77
CA ASP A 1129 -37.28 -55.55 89.45
C ASP A 1129 -38.45 -55.90 88.52
N LEU A 1130 -38.88 -57.17 88.51
CA LEU A 1130 -39.84 -57.70 87.54
C LEU A 1130 -40.97 -58.52 88.20
N ASP A 1131 -42.20 -58.15 87.88
CA ASP A 1131 -43.43 -58.92 88.12
C ASP A 1131 -44.11 -59.27 86.77
N GLY A 1132 -44.59 -60.50 86.59
CA GLY A 1132 -45.28 -60.92 85.36
C GLY A 1132 -46.13 -62.18 85.48
N ALA A 1133 -47.09 -62.34 84.59
CA ALA A 1133 -47.99 -63.49 84.54
C ALA A 1133 -47.29 -64.78 84.04
N ALA A 1134 -47.94 -65.93 84.25
CA ALA A 1134 -47.48 -67.20 83.67
C ALA A 1134 -47.40 -67.09 82.14
N GLY A 1135 -46.29 -67.53 81.55
CA GLY A 1135 -46.01 -67.39 80.11
C GLY A 1135 -45.63 -65.99 79.63
N GLU A 1136 -45.72 -64.93 80.46
CA GLU A 1136 -45.47 -63.56 80.03
C GLU A 1136 -43.98 -63.32 79.72
N ALA A 1137 -43.68 -62.69 78.58
CA ALA A 1137 -42.33 -62.35 78.16
C ALA A 1137 -42.08 -60.83 78.26
N LYS A 1138 -41.06 -60.41 79.02
CA LYS A 1138 -40.57 -59.03 79.04
C LYS A 1138 -39.19 -58.96 78.42
N THR A 1139 -39.04 -58.10 77.40
CA THR A 1139 -37.78 -57.92 76.67
C THR A 1139 -37.13 -56.57 76.98
N PHE A 1140 -35.83 -56.59 77.18
CA PHE A 1140 -34.96 -55.44 77.44
C PHE A 1140 -33.86 -55.36 76.37
N ARG A 1141 -33.29 -54.16 76.14
CA ARG A 1141 -32.08 -53.99 75.33
C ARG A 1141 -30.88 -53.60 76.19
N LEU A 1142 -29.70 -54.11 75.84
CA LEU A 1142 -28.43 -53.99 76.54
C LEU A 1142 -27.34 -53.72 75.52
N GLU A 1143 -26.66 -52.58 75.61
CA GLU A 1143 -25.53 -52.26 74.73
C GLU A 1143 -24.22 -52.86 75.24
N ILE A 1144 -23.52 -53.59 74.37
CA ILE A 1144 -22.19 -54.15 74.65
C ILE A 1144 -21.14 -53.37 73.83
N PRO A 1145 -20.19 -52.67 74.46
CA PRO A 1145 -19.13 -51.95 73.74
C PRO A 1145 -18.08 -52.92 73.17
N ALA A 1146 -17.33 -52.45 72.18
CA ALA A 1146 -16.23 -53.21 71.59
C ALA A 1146 -15.07 -53.40 72.58
N GLY A 1147 -14.70 -54.65 72.84
CA GLY A 1147 -13.64 -55.04 73.79
C GLY A 1147 -14.14 -55.75 75.04
N ALA A 1148 -15.42 -55.59 75.38
CA ALA A 1148 -16.04 -56.06 76.62
C ALA A 1148 -15.86 -57.58 76.86
N ARG A 1149 -15.77 -57.97 78.13
CA ARG A 1149 -15.52 -59.36 78.58
C ARG A 1149 -16.45 -59.78 79.72
N GLY A 1150 -16.70 -61.09 79.79
CA GLY A 1150 -17.40 -61.71 80.90
C GLY A 1150 -18.84 -61.23 81.09
N LEU A 1151 -19.60 -61.11 80.00
CA LEU A 1151 -21.04 -60.82 80.09
C LEU A 1151 -21.74 -61.94 80.88
N ARG A 1152 -22.43 -61.54 81.95
CA ARG A 1152 -23.25 -62.40 82.80
C ARG A 1152 -24.59 -61.70 83.04
N ILE A 1153 -25.66 -62.32 82.57
CA ILE A 1153 -27.03 -61.86 82.77
C ILE A 1153 -27.70 -62.86 83.72
N ILE A 1154 -28.30 -62.38 84.81
CA ILE A 1154 -28.97 -63.21 85.80
C ILE A 1154 -30.36 -62.68 86.14
N THR A 1155 -31.23 -63.60 86.56
CA THR A 1155 -32.36 -63.28 87.43
C THR A 1155 -32.04 -63.79 88.83
N GLN A 1156 -32.54 -63.13 89.88
CA GLN A 1156 -32.36 -63.59 91.26
C GLN A 1156 -33.44 -63.00 92.18
N GLY A 1157 -33.80 -63.75 93.24
CA GLY A 1157 -34.81 -63.34 94.21
C GLY A 1157 -36.25 -63.47 93.71
N GLY A 1158 -37.19 -63.04 94.54
CA GLY A 1158 -38.62 -63.07 94.21
C GLY A 1158 -39.27 -64.46 94.35
N THR A 1159 -40.36 -64.67 93.61
CA THR A 1159 -41.07 -65.95 93.48
C THR A 1159 -41.39 -66.25 92.00
N GLY A 1160 -41.79 -67.50 91.71
CA GLY A 1160 -42.15 -67.98 90.37
C GLY A 1160 -41.05 -68.77 89.65
N ASP A 1161 -41.27 -69.01 88.36
CA ASP A 1161 -40.38 -69.72 87.44
C ASP A 1161 -40.18 -68.83 86.20
N VAL A 1162 -38.95 -68.67 85.72
CA VAL A 1162 -38.64 -67.90 84.51
C VAL A 1162 -37.54 -68.59 83.68
N SER A 1163 -37.52 -68.37 82.38
CA SER A 1163 -36.39 -68.65 81.50
C SER A 1163 -35.77 -67.34 81.01
N LEU A 1164 -34.43 -67.27 81.04
CA LEU A 1164 -33.66 -66.19 80.43
C LEU A 1164 -33.26 -66.57 79.00
N TYR A 1165 -33.50 -65.65 78.06
CA TYR A 1165 -33.00 -65.73 76.69
C TYR A 1165 -32.27 -64.43 76.33
N ALA A 1166 -31.17 -64.51 75.59
CA ALA A 1166 -30.47 -63.34 75.04
C ALA A 1166 -30.04 -63.58 73.59
N LYS A 1167 -30.10 -62.53 72.75
CA LYS A 1167 -29.71 -62.57 71.34
C LYS A 1167 -29.19 -61.21 70.87
N ARG A 1168 -28.19 -61.19 70.00
CA ARG A 1168 -27.65 -59.94 69.42
C ARG A 1168 -28.48 -59.48 68.22
N GLY A 1169 -28.75 -58.18 68.13
CA GLY A 1169 -29.41 -57.54 66.99
C GLY A 1169 -30.92 -57.80 66.81
N ALA A 1170 -31.48 -58.83 67.44
CA ALA A 1170 -32.91 -59.14 67.38
C ALA A 1170 -33.44 -59.66 68.73
N ARG A 1171 -34.75 -59.49 68.98
CA ARG A 1171 -35.42 -59.94 70.21
C ARG A 1171 -35.46 -61.48 70.28
N PRO A 1172 -34.95 -62.14 71.33
CA PRO A 1172 -34.95 -63.59 71.44
C PRO A 1172 -36.34 -64.15 71.81
N SER A 1173 -36.54 -65.42 71.47
CA SER A 1173 -37.73 -66.22 71.75
C SER A 1173 -37.36 -67.61 72.29
N ALA A 1174 -38.35 -68.41 72.68
CA ALA A 1174 -38.14 -69.79 73.13
C ALA A 1174 -37.48 -70.72 72.10
N THR A 1175 -37.53 -70.37 70.81
CA THR A 1175 -37.00 -71.17 69.68
C THR A 1175 -35.89 -70.49 68.89
N ASP A 1176 -35.60 -69.21 69.12
CA ASP A 1176 -34.46 -68.49 68.53
C ASP A 1176 -33.79 -67.58 69.58
N TYR A 1177 -32.56 -67.90 69.93
CA TYR A 1177 -31.73 -67.22 70.92
C TYR A 1177 -30.25 -67.52 70.65
N ASP A 1178 -29.35 -66.65 71.15
CA ASP A 1178 -27.90 -66.91 71.12
C ASP A 1178 -27.43 -67.52 72.46
N LEU A 1179 -28.10 -67.15 73.57
CA LEU A 1179 -27.89 -67.68 74.92
C LEU A 1179 -29.25 -67.99 75.57
N ARG A 1180 -29.34 -69.08 76.33
CA ARG A 1180 -30.52 -69.47 77.11
C ARG A 1180 -30.12 -70.09 78.45
N SER A 1181 -30.90 -69.83 79.51
CA SER A 1181 -30.75 -70.49 80.81
C SER A 1181 -31.40 -71.88 80.84
N ILE A 1182 -30.86 -72.77 81.68
CA ILE A 1182 -31.11 -74.23 81.61
C ILE A 1182 -31.64 -74.83 82.93
N ARG A 1183 -32.06 -73.99 83.87
CA ARG A 1183 -32.62 -74.41 85.17
C ARG A 1183 -34.11 -74.03 85.22
N SER A 1184 -34.74 -74.35 86.34
CA SER A 1184 -36.14 -74.08 86.63
C SER A 1184 -36.24 -73.36 87.99
N GLY A 1185 -36.99 -72.27 88.03
CA GLY A 1185 -37.05 -71.32 89.15
C GLY A 1185 -36.77 -69.89 88.68
N ASN A 1186 -36.42 -69.02 89.62
CA ASN A 1186 -36.23 -67.59 89.40
C ASN A 1186 -34.79 -67.09 89.65
N ASN A 1187 -33.83 -68.01 89.66
CA ASN A 1187 -32.41 -67.74 89.88
C ASN A 1187 -31.57 -68.22 88.68
N GLU A 1188 -31.98 -67.77 87.50
CA GLU A 1188 -31.40 -68.18 86.23
C GLU A 1188 -30.17 -67.37 85.87
N ALA A 1189 -29.29 -67.95 85.06
CA ALA A 1189 -28.09 -67.28 84.56
C ALA A 1189 -27.76 -67.69 83.12
N VAL A 1190 -27.34 -66.70 82.33
CA VAL A 1190 -26.63 -66.89 81.05
C VAL A 1190 -25.33 -66.10 81.04
N PHE A 1191 -24.33 -66.59 80.31
CA PHE A 1191 -23.01 -65.96 80.29
C PHE A 1191 -22.30 -66.13 78.94
N SER A 1192 -21.47 -65.15 78.59
CA SER A 1192 -20.52 -65.21 77.48
C SER A 1192 -19.19 -64.60 77.92
N THR A 1193 -18.10 -65.34 77.77
CA THR A 1193 -16.75 -64.89 78.17
C THR A 1193 -16.23 -63.77 77.27
N VAL A 1194 -16.61 -63.78 75.99
CA VAL A 1194 -16.27 -62.75 74.98
C VAL A 1194 -17.54 -62.40 74.22
N PRO A 1195 -18.40 -61.51 74.76
CA PRO A 1195 -19.59 -61.05 74.05
C PRO A 1195 -19.20 -60.23 72.81
N GLN A 1196 -19.92 -60.41 71.70
CA GLN A 1196 -19.76 -59.55 70.53
C GLN A 1196 -20.45 -58.20 70.74
N ALA A 1197 -19.85 -57.13 70.23
CA ALA A 1197 -20.31 -55.75 70.42
C ALA A 1197 -21.63 -55.43 69.70
N GLY A 1198 -22.30 -54.38 70.16
CA GLY A 1198 -23.59 -53.88 69.67
C GLY A 1198 -24.76 -54.26 70.58
N THR A 1199 -25.98 -53.99 70.10
CA THR A 1199 -27.23 -54.22 70.84
C THR A 1199 -27.50 -55.70 71.07
N TRP A 1200 -27.67 -56.09 72.33
CA TRP A 1200 -28.25 -57.36 72.73
C TRP A 1200 -29.66 -57.15 73.27
N TYR A 1201 -30.58 -58.03 72.89
CA TYR A 1201 -31.91 -58.10 73.48
C TYR A 1201 -31.96 -59.26 74.48
N VAL A 1202 -32.61 -59.04 75.61
CA VAL A 1202 -32.70 -59.97 76.74
C VAL A 1202 -34.17 -60.15 77.09
N THR A 1203 -34.71 -61.35 76.92
CA THR A 1203 -36.09 -61.68 77.28
C THR A 1203 -36.11 -62.54 78.54
N VAL A 1204 -36.83 -62.08 79.56
CA VAL A 1204 -37.26 -62.89 80.71
C VAL A 1204 -38.66 -63.38 80.39
N GLN A 1205 -38.86 -64.69 80.34
CA GLN A 1205 -40.15 -65.31 80.05
C GLN A 1205 -40.63 -66.14 81.25
N GLY A 1206 -41.83 -65.85 81.75
CA GLY A 1206 -42.48 -66.61 82.82
C GLY A 1206 -42.77 -68.05 82.43
N GLY A 1207 -42.57 -68.97 83.37
CA GLY A 1207 -42.90 -70.38 83.25
C GLY A 1207 -44.41 -70.65 83.45
N ALA A 1208 -44.74 -71.82 83.98
CA ALA A 1208 -46.12 -72.25 84.21
C ALA A 1208 -46.84 -71.50 85.35
N THR A 1209 -46.13 -70.65 86.09
CA THR A 1209 -46.66 -69.82 87.19
C THR A 1209 -46.24 -68.36 86.99
N ALA A 1210 -47.01 -67.44 87.58
CA ALA A 1210 -46.63 -66.03 87.63
C ALA A 1210 -45.36 -65.83 88.46
N PHE A 1211 -44.54 -64.86 88.08
CA PHE A 1211 -43.31 -64.48 88.77
C PHE A 1211 -43.44 -63.08 89.36
N ALA A 1212 -42.81 -62.86 90.52
CA ALA A 1212 -42.91 -61.58 91.23
C ALA A 1212 -41.61 -61.24 91.96
N ARG A 1213 -41.23 -59.96 91.96
CA ARG A 1213 -40.01 -59.40 92.55
C ARG A 1213 -38.70 -60.08 92.11
N VAL A 1214 -38.62 -60.44 90.83
CA VAL A 1214 -37.46 -61.11 90.24
C VAL A 1214 -36.49 -60.06 89.69
N LEU A 1215 -35.30 -59.95 90.30
CA LEU A 1215 -34.30 -58.95 89.92
C LEU A 1215 -33.48 -59.42 88.71
N LEU A 1216 -33.73 -58.81 87.55
CA LEU A 1216 -32.91 -58.97 86.34
C LEU A 1216 -31.67 -58.06 86.42
N LEU A 1217 -30.48 -58.63 86.27
CA LEU A 1217 -29.21 -57.91 86.34
C LEU A 1217 -28.25 -58.38 85.24
N ALA A 1218 -27.76 -57.46 84.41
CA ALA A 1218 -26.63 -57.68 83.51
C ALA A 1218 -25.34 -57.08 84.08
N ASN A 1219 -24.24 -57.82 83.99
CA ASN A 1219 -22.89 -57.35 84.30
C ASN A 1219 -21.92 -57.76 83.18
N PHE A 1220 -21.02 -56.85 82.79
CA PHE A 1220 -19.84 -57.13 81.98
C PHE A 1220 -18.71 -56.16 82.37
N SER A 1221 -17.46 -56.58 82.18
CA SER A 1221 -16.31 -55.66 82.20
C SER A 1221 -16.22 -54.97 80.83
N PRO A 1222 -16.24 -53.63 80.75
CA PRO A 1222 -15.98 -52.90 79.51
C PRO A 1222 -14.61 -53.21 78.90
#